data_AF-A0A444U9T2-F1
#
_entry.id   AF-A0A444U9T2-F1
#
_cell.length_a   1.000
_cell.length_b   1.000
_cell.length_c   1.000
_cell.angle_alpha   90.00
_cell.angle_beta   90.00
_cell.angle_gamma   90.00
#
_symmetry.space_group_name_H-M   'P 1'
#
loop_
_entity.id
_entity.type
_entity.pdbx_description
1 polymer ?
#
loop_
_entity_poly.entity_id
_entity_poly.type
_entity_poly.pdbx_seq_one_letter_code
_entity_poly.pdbx_strand_id
1 'polypeptide(L)'
;MSRPEPTFPQYYVGIDVGTASVRAALVDQDGSVVLTAKEPIEIWEPHPDHYVQSSSDIWDKCCHTARDSIRQQAVEWASPNAVLNKTGWDDSFWTTIGLEDLVSDYSKIGVQVSSPGTPLGAGLSSKAAWELGLCEGTAVAASLIDAHAGGLGVVGADVTGHNLPCETQPITSRLALICGTSSCHMAISERPLFVPGVWGPYYSAMVPGLWLNEGGQSATGKLLDHIIKGHAAFPELQKKAKESGENIYTFLNRHLEVIKKESALGLLTDDLHIWPDFHGNRSPLADPALKGMVVGLTLSQTLDDLARLYLATVQAVALGTRHILDTLQAAGHRISTLFMCGGLSKNLLFVQMHADITGLPVVLSREVESVLVGAAILGACASGDFHSIQVNNLKKVLQLIVDYYNEVLAQQVSDVLLPDMNLIAEHAHPVHLGMLLQLILGCAIKCEKKHEYIQIIMTLEESVQHVVMTAIQELMSKETTATFGAEVSGDFEQQLKKTLEELAEALAEKDELAQRCQELDIQVTALQEERNSLLAENDVLADRANQLDSFDDPATPSGKKYCQLQLQFEQLQEENFRLEAAKDDYRIHCEELEKHLIEVQHRNDELTSLAEESRALKDELDVLRSCSDRAVKLEASVEGYRKKLEDLADLRKQVKSLEDKNLTYMQSSVSLEEELRKANAARTQLETYKRQIHELHKKLSDESRRADNLAFEMKQFEEKYDTLQKEKERMIIERDSLKETNEELKCTQVQQHQLLQAGIIPAGSPSHDNLAAEILPIEYREKFIRLQHENKMLRVQQEGSENERIAALQGQLEEAHRSRSELETENRLNQERICELQQQVEDLQKALQGQGAKTEDSNLKRKLDAHMVQLHEAKDEIMKKKELIEDLQPEIVQSSLKTDELQAALQKKDEDMRAMEERYKMYLEKARNVIRALDPKLNPASAEIQSLKNQLMEREKRILTLERECEQAKLREYEEKLVVTAWYNKSVSFQKLAVESRLSGRVANGSDSGTPTGQSFLARQRQVTNSRRALSMIVPATTSK
;
A
#
# COMPACT_ATOMS: atom_id res chain seq x y z
N MET A 1 -5.01 -62.98 10.22
CA MET A 1 -4.64 -61.82 11.08
C MET A 1 -3.29 -61.29 10.61
N SER A 2 -3.31 -60.37 9.64
CA SER A 2 -2.20 -59.43 9.44
C SER A 2 -2.05 -58.55 10.68
N ARG A 3 -0.84 -58.08 10.99
CA ARG A 3 -0.66 -56.96 11.92
C ARG A 3 -1.15 -55.69 11.21
N PRO A 4 -1.73 -54.70 11.93
CA PRO A 4 -1.82 -53.36 11.39
C PRO A 4 -0.41 -52.83 11.15
N GLU A 5 -0.20 -52.17 10.02
CA GLU A 5 1.04 -51.41 9.78
C GLU A 5 1.07 -50.19 10.72
N PRO A 6 2.27 -49.75 11.15
CA PRO A 6 2.38 -48.55 11.96
C PRO A 6 1.97 -47.32 11.13
N THR A 7 0.81 -46.74 11.44
CA THR A 7 0.39 -45.45 10.89
C THR A 7 1.30 -44.36 11.43
N PHE A 8 2.34 -44.02 10.67
CA PHE A 8 3.16 -42.84 10.94
C PHE A 8 2.31 -41.57 10.75
N PRO A 9 2.43 -40.55 11.63
CA PRO A 9 1.74 -39.28 11.43
C PRO A 9 2.27 -38.59 10.17
N GLN A 10 1.37 -38.21 9.27
CA GLN A 10 1.70 -37.34 8.15
C GLN A 10 1.85 -35.89 8.63
N TYR A 11 2.72 -35.14 7.96
CA TYR A 11 2.89 -33.71 8.19
C TYR A 11 3.02 -32.96 6.87
N TYR A 12 2.62 -31.70 6.89
CA TYR A 12 2.64 -30.79 5.75
C TYR A 12 3.54 -29.59 6.05
N VAL A 13 4.29 -29.13 5.07
CA VAL A 13 5.19 -27.98 5.22
C VAL A 13 4.56 -26.75 4.58
N GLY A 14 4.10 -25.82 5.41
CA GLY A 14 3.70 -24.48 4.97
C GLY A 14 4.93 -23.57 4.88
N ILE A 15 5.05 -22.80 3.80
CA ILE A 15 6.10 -21.77 3.63
C ILE A 15 5.42 -20.44 3.26
N ASP A 16 5.87 -19.35 3.89
CA ASP A 16 5.36 -18.00 3.73
C ASP A 16 6.51 -17.02 3.50
N VAL A 17 6.48 -16.29 2.38
CA VAL A 17 7.49 -15.29 2.01
C VAL A 17 6.91 -13.90 2.27
N GLY A 18 6.93 -13.48 3.53
CA GLY A 18 6.48 -12.15 3.94
C GLY A 18 7.50 -11.06 3.64
N THR A 19 7.05 -9.80 3.59
CA THR A 19 7.80 -8.60 3.12
C THR A 19 9.23 -8.44 3.66
N ALA A 20 9.54 -8.95 4.86
CA ALA A 20 10.86 -8.82 5.49
C ALA A 20 11.38 -10.13 6.13
N SER A 21 10.73 -11.26 5.84
CA SER A 21 11.17 -12.58 6.36
C SER A 21 10.44 -13.74 5.70
N VAL A 22 11.17 -14.82 5.41
CA VAL A 22 10.56 -16.13 5.16
C VAL A 22 10.22 -16.79 6.49
N ARG A 23 9.07 -17.47 6.54
CA ARG A 23 8.66 -18.41 7.60
C ARG A 23 8.39 -19.78 6.99
N ALA A 24 8.62 -20.82 7.77
CA ALA A 24 8.17 -22.17 7.47
C ALA A 24 7.51 -22.79 8.72
N ALA A 25 6.54 -23.68 8.53
CA ALA A 25 5.95 -24.46 9.61
C ALA A 25 5.75 -25.92 9.20
N LEU A 26 5.95 -26.82 10.16
CA LEU A 26 5.49 -28.21 10.09
C LEU A 26 4.11 -28.28 10.75
N VAL A 27 3.11 -28.76 10.01
CA VAL A 27 1.70 -28.81 10.41
C VAL A 27 1.22 -30.26 10.35
N ASP A 28 0.44 -30.73 11.33
CA ASP A 28 -0.10 -32.09 11.36
C ASP A 28 -1.45 -32.24 10.62
N GLN A 29 -1.98 -33.47 10.60
CA GLN A 29 -3.27 -33.80 9.97
C GLN A 29 -4.48 -33.09 10.60
N ASP A 30 -4.38 -32.68 11.88
CA ASP A 30 -5.42 -31.93 12.59
C ASP A 30 -5.29 -30.40 12.36
N GLY A 31 -4.29 -29.97 11.58
CA GLY A 31 -4.00 -28.56 11.28
C GLY A 31 -3.23 -27.83 12.37
N SER A 32 -2.70 -28.54 13.39
CA SER A 32 -1.93 -27.93 14.48
C SER A 32 -0.50 -27.65 14.04
N VAL A 33 0.06 -26.51 14.46
CA VAL A 33 1.45 -26.14 14.15
C VAL A 33 2.40 -26.81 15.14
N VAL A 34 3.21 -27.75 14.65
CA VAL A 34 4.14 -28.56 15.46
C VAL A 34 5.47 -27.83 15.67
N LEU A 35 6.01 -27.24 14.59
CA LEU A 35 7.28 -26.51 14.59
C LEU A 35 7.19 -25.30 13.66
N THR A 36 7.92 -24.22 13.98
CA THR A 36 8.04 -23.02 13.14
C THR A 36 9.49 -22.56 13.04
N ALA A 37 9.93 -22.18 11.84
CA ALA A 37 11.21 -21.53 11.57
C ALA A 37 11.01 -20.17 10.90
N LYS A 38 11.98 -19.26 11.04
CA LYS A 38 11.94 -17.91 10.47
C LYS A 38 13.35 -17.37 10.20
N GLU A 39 13.58 -16.84 9.00
CA GLU A 39 14.76 -16.04 8.67
C GLU A 39 14.35 -14.68 8.06
N PRO A 40 15.09 -13.59 8.35
CA PRO A 40 14.90 -12.32 7.64
C PRO A 40 15.40 -12.42 6.19
N ILE A 41 14.80 -11.65 5.28
CA ILE A 41 15.31 -11.42 3.91
C ILE A 41 15.82 -9.99 3.78
N GLU A 42 16.80 -9.78 2.89
CA GLU A 42 17.33 -8.43 2.65
C GLU A 42 16.42 -7.62 1.71
N ILE A 43 16.29 -6.32 1.99
CA ILE A 43 15.51 -5.37 1.19
C ILE A 43 16.42 -4.18 0.89
N TRP A 44 16.56 -3.83 -0.38
CA TRP A 44 17.35 -2.67 -0.81
C TRP A 44 16.44 -1.54 -1.28
N GLU A 45 16.76 -0.33 -0.84
CA GLU A 45 16.13 0.93 -1.25
C GLU A 45 17.12 1.73 -2.11
N PRO A 46 17.35 1.37 -3.39
CA PRO A 46 18.34 2.06 -4.23
C PRO A 46 17.95 3.53 -4.51
N HIS A 47 16.65 3.82 -4.56
CA HIS A 47 16.05 5.13 -4.76
C HIS A 47 14.78 5.25 -3.88
N PRO A 48 14.31 6.46 -3.53
CA PRO A 48 13.03 6.66 -2.87
C PRO A 48 11.89 5.96 -3.61
N ASP A 49 10.95 5.39 -2.86
CA ASP A 49 9.80 4.60 -3.34
C ASP A 49 10.15 3.33 -4.15
N HIS A 50 11.43 2.95 -4.27
CA HIS A 50 11.88 1.73 -4.94
C HIS A 50 12.35 0.70 -3.90
N TYR A 51 11.64 -0.43 -3.81
CA TYR A 51 11.96 -1.54 -2.91
C TYR A 51 12.34 -2.77 -3.74
N VAL A 52 13.54 -3.32 -3.50
CA VAL A 52 14.09 -4.44 -4.28
C VAL A 52 14.50 -5.58 -3.36
N GLN A 53 14.29 -6.83 -3.80
CA GLN A 53 14.64 -8.07 -3.11
C GLN A 53 15.35 -9.05 -4.06
N SER A 54 16.01 -10.06 -3.50
CA SER A 54 16.74 -11.09 -4.27
C SER A 54 15.99 -12.42 -4.22
N SER A 55 15.64 -12.95 -5.40
CA SER A 55 15.02 -14.28 -5.50
C SER A 55 15.95 -15.40 -5.02
N SER A 56 17.27 -15.22 -5.14
CA SER A 56 18.25 -16.16 -4.59
C SER A 56 18.29 -16.12 -3.06
N ASP A 57 18.29 -14.93 -2.45
CA ASP A 57 18.23 -14.81 -0.97
C ASP A 57 16.94 -15.43 -0.44
N ILE A 58 15.80 -15.09 -1.05
CA ILE A 58 14.48 -15.67 -0.72
C ILE A 58 14.51 -17.21 -0.83
N TRP A 59 15.08 -17.78 -1.90
CA TRP A 59 15.18 -19.24 -2.05
C TRP A 59 16.08 -19.87 -0.99
N ASP A 60 17.26 -19.29 -0.73
CA ASP A 60 18.17 -19.78 0.32
C ASP A 60 17.51 -19.70 1.72
N LYS A 61 16.71 -18.66 1.99
CA LYS A 61 15.91 -18.54 3.22
C LYS A 61 14.79 -19.57 3.29
N CYS A 62 14.11 -19.88 2.19
CA CYS A 62 13.15 -20.99 2.13
C CYS A 62 13.85 -22.32 2.44
N CYS A 63 15.02 -22.55 1.85
CA CYS A 63 15.83 -23.76 2.04
C CYS A 63 16.30 -23.93 3.49
N HIS A 64 16.71 -22.86 4.16
CA HIS A 64 17.08 -22.91 5.58
C HIS A 64 15.87 -23.09 6.50
N THR A 65 14.82 -22.28 6.34
CA THR A 65 13.64 -22.35 7.21
C THR A 65 12.90 -23.68 7.09
N ALA A 66 12.76 -24.22 5.87
CA ALA A 66 12.25 -25.58 5.68
C ALA A 66 13.10 -26.61 6.45
N ARG A 67 14.42 -26.67 6.19
CA ARG A 67 15.34 -27.59 6.87
C ARG A 67 15.27 -27.48 8.39
N ASP A 68 15.23 -26.27 8.96
CA ASP A 68 15.19 -26.09 10.41
C ASP A 68 13.83 -26.44 11.04
N SER A 69 12.72 -26.34 10.30
CA SER A 69 11.44 -26.90 10.71
C SER A 69 11.37 -28.44 10.61
N ILE A 70 12.14 -29.04 9.68
CA ILE A 70 12.14 -30.49 9.41
C ILE A 70 13.15 -31.27 10.27
N ARG A 71 14.29 -30.65 10.65
CA ARG A 71 15.48 -31.26 11.29
C ARG A 71 15.25 -32.04 12.61
N GLN A 72 14.00 -32.15 13.09
CA GLN A 72 13.63 -32.85 14.32
C GLN A 72 12.75 -34.10 14.09
N GLN A 73 12.28 -34.37 12.87
CA GLN A 73 11.50 -35.57 12.51
C GLN A 73 11.79 -36.04 11.07
N ALA A 74 11.44 -37.29 10.74
CA ALA A 74 11.62 -37.88 9.40
C ALA A 74 10.42 -38.75 9.02
N VAL A 75 9.84 -38.52 7.83
CA VAL A 75 8.61 -39.15 7.33
C VAL A 75 8.65 -39.26 5.79
N GLU A 76 8.07 -40.31 5.22
CA GLU A 76 7.85 -40.52 3.77
C GLU A 76 6.36 -40.24 3.39
N TRP A 77 6.09 -39.94 2.11
CA TRP A 77 4.76 -39.50 1.63
C TRP A 77 4.49 -39.99 0.18
N ALA A 78 3.28 -39.77 -0.35
CA ALA A 78 2.82 -40.27 -1.67
C ALA A 78 2.35 -39.14 -2.63
N SER A 79 2.04 -39.48 -3.89
CA SER A 79 1.90 -38.51 -4.99
C SER A 79 0.78 -38.85 -6.01
N PRO A 80 -0.13 -37.90 -6.34
CA PRO A 80 -1.13 -38.04 -7.41
C PRO A 80 -1.03 -36.98 -8.53
N ASN A 81 -1.71 -37.23 -9.66
CA ASN A 81 -1.75 -36.36 -10.86
C ASN A 81 -2.94 -35.38 -10.85
N ALA A 82 -2.90 -34.35 -11.70
CA ALA A 82 -3.99 -33.38 -11.89
C ALA A 82 -4.46 -33.19 -13.35
N VAL A 83 -5.68 -32.68 -13.51
CA VAL A 83 -6.33 -32.33 -14.77
C VAL A 83 -6.79 -30.87 -14.72
N LEU A 84 -6.74 -30.14 -15.84
CA LEU A 84 -7.11 -28.72 -15.93
C LEU A 84 -8.37 -28.47 -16.79
N ASN A 85 -9.09 -27.40 -16.46
CA ASN A 85 -10.15 -26.80 -17.29
C ASN A 85 -9.81 -25.35 -17.65
N LYS A 86 -10.46 -24.81 -18.69
CA LYS A 86 -9.96 -23.66 -19.46
C LYS A 86 -10.49 -22.27 -19.03
N THR A 87 -9.57 -21.35 -18.75
CA THR A 87 -9.66 -19.90 -19.07
C THR A 87 -8.24 -19.37 -19.31
N GLY A 88 -8.07 -18.32 -20.13
CA GLY A 88 -6.75 -17.77 -20.50
C GLY A 88 -6.68 -16.25 -20.38
N TRP A 89 -5.56 -15.67 -20.82
CA TRP A 89 -5.31 -14.22 -20.86
C TRP A 89 -6.22 -13.47 -21.85
N ASP A 90 -6.34 -12.15 -21.66
CA ASP A 90 -7.05 -11.25 -22.57
C ASP A 90 -6.06 -10.47 -23.47
N ASP A 91 -5.89 -10.96 -24.70
CA ASP A 91 -5.06 -10.34 -25.74
C ASP A 91 -5.40 -8.84 -25.96
N SER A 92 -6.67 -8.46 -25.80
CA SER A 92 -7.14 -7.10 -26.05
C SER A 92 -6.74 -6.14 -24.93
N PHE A 93 -6.71 -6.61 -23.68
CA PHE A 93 -6.19 -5.86 -22.54
C PHE A 93 -4.70 -5.56 -22.70
N TRP A 94 -3.88 -6.59 -22.96
CA TRP A 94 -2.43 -6.44 -23.14
C TRP A 94 -2.08 -5.46 -24.28
N THR A 95 -2.76 -5.60 -25.42
CA THR A 95 -2.60 -4.69 -26.57
C THR A 95 -3.02 -3.25 -26.23
N THR A 96 -4.06 -3.06 -25.42
CA THR A 96 -4.56 -1.72 -25.05
C THR A 96 -3.58 -0.97 -24.13
N ILE A 97 -2.78 -1.67 -23.33
CA ILE A 97 -1.81 -1.07 -22.40
C ILE A 97 -0.38 -1.00 -22.93
N GLY A 98 -0.14 -1.39 -24.19
CA GLY A 98 1.19 -1.36 -24.82
C GLY A 98 2.13 -2.49 -24.38
N LEU A 99 1.57 -3.67 -24.08
CA LEU A 99 2.29 -4.89 -23.74
C LEU A 99 1.94 -6.05 -24.70
N GLU A 100 1.71 -5.74 -25.98
CA GLU A 100 1.40 -6.71 -27.03
C GLU A 100 2.50 -7.77 -27.26
N ASP A 101 3.73 -7.53 -26.79
CA ASP A 101 4.81 -8.52 -26.83
C ASP A 101 4.55 -9.74 -25.93
N LEU A 102 3.69 -9.60 -24.91
CA LEU A 102 3.22 -10.70 -24.06
C LEU A 102 2.22 -11.59 -24.81
N VAL A 103 1.37 -11.02 -25.66
CA VAL A 103 0.41 -11.77 -26.51
C VAL A 103 1.17 -12.65 -27.52
N SER A 104 2.32 -12.19 -28.00
CA SER A 104 3.19 -12.98 -28.89
C SER A 104 3.92 -14.13 -28.19
N ASP A 105 4.08 -14.08 -26.86
CA ASP A 105 4.82 -15.06 -26.07
C ASP A 105 4.38 -15.07 -24.59
N TYR A 106 3.37 -15.89 -24.30
CA TYR A 106 2.90 -16.11 -22.93
C TYR A 106 3.86 -16.91 -22.04
N SER A 107 5.03 -17.37 -22.53
CA SER A 107 6.01 -18.06 -21.67
C SER A 107 6.58 -17.18 -20.55
N LYS A 108 6.60 -15.85 -20.76
CA LYS A 108 7.05 -14.84 -19.79
C LYS A 108 6.15 -14.71 -18.55
N ILE A 109 4.85 -14.96 -18.70
CA ILE A 109 3.82 -14.71 -17.66
C ILE A 109 3.02 -15.96 -17.24
N GLY A 110 3.09 -17.04 -18.03
CA GLY A 110 2.44 -18.32 -17.76
C GLY A 110 1.55 -18.77 -18.91
N VAL A 111 1.90 -19.88 -19.54
CA VAL A 111 1.08 -20.55 -20.58
C VAL A 111 -0.02 -21.42 -19.96
N GLN A 112 0.18 -21.87 -18.73
CA GLN A 112 -0.71 -22.76 -17.99
C GLN A 112 -0.93 -22.19 -16.58
N VAL A 113 -2.19 -21.94 -16.23
CA VAL A 113 -2.62 -21.48 -14.90
C VAL A 113 -3.39 -22.60 -14.22
N SER A 114 -3.02 -22.93 -12.98
CA SER A 114 -3.65 -23.96 -12.16
C SER A 114 -4.38 -23.34 -10.97
N SER A 115 -5.42 -24.00 -10.46
CA SER A 115 -6.09 -23.55 -9.24
C SER A 115 -5.23 -23.80 -7.99
N PRO A 116 -5.33 -23.00 -6.92
CA PRO A 116 -4.61 -23.26 -5.68
C PRO A 116 -4.83 -24.69 -5.16
N GLY A 117 -3.77 -25.36 -4.73
CA GLY A 117 -3.85 -26.74 -4.23
C GLY A 117 -3.75 -27.83 -5.30
N THR A 118 -3.78 -27.48 -6.60
CA THR A 118 -3.47 -28.45 -7.68
C THR A 118 -2.00 -28.91 -7.57
N PRO A 119 -1.68 -30.22 -7.60
CA PRO A 119 -0.29 -30.67 -7.61
C PRO A 119 0.45 -30.24 -8.90
N LEU A 120 1.70 -29.79 -8.72
CA LEU A 120 2.57 -29.31 -9.81
C LEU A 120 3.60 -30.36 -10.22
N GLY A 121 3.64 -30.67 -11.52
CA GLY A 121 4.62 -31.58 -12.11
C GLY A 121 4.58 -32.97 -11.49
N ALA A 122 5.74 -33.47 -11.07
CA ALA A 122 5.88 -34.68 -10.28
C ALA A 122 6.33 -34.37 -8.84
N GLY A 123 5.98 -33.18 -8.32
CA GLY A 123 6.45 -32.68 -7.02
C GLY A 123 7.88 -32.13 -7.05
N LEU A 124 8.55 -32.11 -5.88
CA LEU A 124 9.91 -31.58 -5.75
C LEU A 124 10.93 -32.34 -6.62
N SER A 125 11.64 -31.62 -7.48
CA SER A 125 12.80 -32.17 -8.21
C SER A 125 13.91 -32.58 -7.23
N SER A 126 14.75 -33.55 -7.63
CA SER A 126 15.92 -34.02 -6.85
C SER A 126 16.79 -32.88 -6.29
N LYS A 127 16.96 -31.80 -7.07
CA LYS A 127 17.65 -30.58 -6.63
C LYS A 127 16.90 -29.87 -5.49
N ALA A 128 15.63 -29.52 -5.71
CA ALA A 128 14.84 -28.76 -4.74
C ALA A 128 14.60 -29.57 -3.46
N ALA A 129 14.43 -30.90 -3.56
CA ALA A 129 14.39 -31.83 -2.45
C ALA A 129 15.65 -31.74 -1.57
N TRP A 130 16.84 -31.87 -2.18
CA TRP A 130 18.12 -31.74 -1.47
C TRP A 130 18.32 -30.33 -0.87
N GLU A 131 17.88 -29.28 -1.57
CA GLU A 131 17.94 -27.89 -1.10
C GLU A 131 16.98 -27.60 0.06
N LEU A 132 15.78 -28.22 0.11
CA LEU A 132 14.83 -28.09 1.22
C LEU A 132 15.06 -29.09 2.36
N GLY A 133 15.90 -30.12 2.16
CA GLY A 133 16.05 -31.23 3.10
C GLY A 133 14.86 -32.21 3.10
N LEU A 134 14.14 -32.29 1.98
CA LEU A 134 12.99 -33.17 1.74
C LEU A 134 13.35 -34.30 0.76
N CYS A 135 12.42 -35.24 0.57
CA CYS A 135 12.54 -36.30 -0.41
C CYS A 135 12.17 -35.83 -1.83
N GLU A 136 12.77 -36.44 -2.85
CA GLU A 136 12.39 -36.21 -4.25
C GLU A 136 10.96 -36.69 -4.52
N GLY A 137 10.18 -35.87 -5.23
CA GLY A 137 8.80 -36.10 -5.61
C GLY A 137 7.74 -35.49 -4.68
N THR A 138 8.14 -34.80 -3.59
CA THR A 138 7.20 -34.30 -2.57
C THR A 138 6.12 -33.45 -3.24
N ALA A 139 4.84 -33.75 -2.99
CA ALA A 139 3.73 -33.04 -3.62
C ALA A 139 3.82 -31.52 -3.38
N VAL A 140 3.99 -30.75 -4.46
CA VAL A 140 4.03 -29.28 -4.43
C VAL A 140 2.70 -28.76 -4.95
N ALA A 141 2.02 -27.96 -4.15
CA ALA A 141 0.79 -27.29 -4.56
C ALA A 141 1.05 -26.09 -5.48
N ALA A 142 0.09 -25.81 -6.36
CA ALA A 142 -0.04 -24.52 -7.01
C ALA A 142 -0.12 -23.41 -5.93
N SER A 143 0.70 -22.38 -6.11
CA SER A 143 0.93 -21.34 -5.12
C SER A 143 -0.28 -20.44 -4.89
N LEU A 144 -0.27 -19.75 -3.75
CA LEU A 144 -1.29 -18.79 -3.34
C LEU A 144 -0.63 -17.58 -2.68
N ILE A 145 -1.24 -16.40 -2.83
CA ILE A 145 -0.76 -15.14 -2.23
C ILE A 145 -0.91 -15.20 -0.70
N ASP A 146 0.00 -14.57 0.04
CA ASP A 146 0.09 -14.60 1.51
C ASP A 146 -1.25 -14.31 2.22
N ALA A 147 -1.93 -13.22 1.86
CA ALA A 147 -3.23 -12.86 2.42
C ALA A 147 -4.32 -13.87 2.03
N HIS A 148 -4.24 -14.48 0.84
CA HIS A 148 -5.21 -15.45 0.36
C HIS A 148 -5.03 -16.80 1.08
N ALA A 149 -3.78 -17.23 1.32
CA ALA A 149 -3.48 -18.38 2.17
C ALA A 149 -3.88 -18.12 3.64
N GLY A 150 -3.64 -16.91 4.16
CA GLY A 150 -4.11 -16.49 5.48
C GLY A 150 -5.63 -16.48 5.63
N GLY A 151 -6.37 -16.18 4.55
CA GLY A 151 -7.83 -16.28 4.47
C GLY A 151 -8.30 -17.73 4.40
N LEU A 152 -7.71 -18.55 3.53
CA LEU A 152 -7.99 -19.99 3.41
C LEU A 152 -7.80 -20.72 4.75
N GLY A 153 -6.69 -20.42 5.45
CA GLY A 153 -6.35 -21.00 6.75
C GLY A 153 -7.23 -20.58 7.94
N VAL A 154 -8.27 -19.74 7.74
CA VAL A 154 -9.26 -19.42 8.79
C VAL A 154 -10.72 -19.48 8.35
N VAL A 155 -11.04 -19.20 7.08
CA VAL A 155 -12.45 -19.10 6.63
C VAL A 155 -13.18 -20.45 6.73
N GLY A 156 -12.44 -21.56 6.56
CA GLY A 156 -12.94 -22.93 6.69
C GLY A 156 -12.95 -23.50 8.10
N ALA A 157 -12.54 -22.75 9.14
CA ALA A 157 -12.46 -23.26 10.50
C ALA A 157 -13.83 -23.75 11.03
N ASP A 158 -13.82 -24.86 11.77
CA ASP A 158 -15.02 -25.34 12.47
C ASP A 158 -15.39 -24.36 13.61
N VAL A 159 -16.68 -24.18 13.80
CA VAL A 159 -17.30 -23.34 14.83
C VAL A 159 -18.45 -24.05 15.54
N THR A 160 -18.63 -25.36 15.31
CA THR A 160 -19.69 -26.18 15.91
C THR A 160 -19.64 -26.11 17.44
N GLY A 161 -20.79 -25.82 18.06
CA GLY A 161 -20.91 -25.66 19.51
C GLY A 161 -20.47 -24.29 20.06
N HIS A 162 -20.00 -23.36 19.23
CA HIS A 162 -19.71 -21.99 19.65
C HIS A 162 -20.92 -21.06 19.62
N ASN A 163 -22.07 -21.53 19.12
CA ASN A 163 -23.35 -20.81 19.04
C ASN A 163 -23.23 -19.50 18.25
N LEU A 164 -22.54 -19.56 17.10
CA LEU A 164 -22.27 -18.41 16.24
C LEU A 164 -23.28 -18.29 15.08
N PRO A 165 -23.59 -17.08 14.59
CA PRO A 165 -24.51 -16.90 13.46
C PRO A 165 -24.11 -17.69 12.21
N CYS A 166 -22.81 -17.85 11.96
CA CYS A 166 -22.26 -18.58 10.81
C CYS A 166 -22.12 -20.11 11.01
N GLU A 167 -22.61 -20.66 12.12
CA GLU A 167 -22.58 -22.10 12.41
C GLU A 167 -23.59 -22.88 11.54
N THR A 168 -24.75 -22.28 11.26
CA THR A 168 -25.82 -22.85 10.41
C THR A 168 -25.95 -22.15 9.04
N GLN A 169 -24.94 -21.39 8.62
CA GLN A 169 -24.94 -20.62 7.37
C GLN A 169 -23.80 -21.08 6.45
N PRO A 170 -23.92 -20.94 5.11
CA PRO A 170 -22.85 -21.30 4.19
C PRO A 170 -21.55 -20.52 4.47
N ILE A 171 -20.42 -21.04 4.00
CA ILE A 171 -19.09 -20.41 4.19
C ILE A 171 -19.02 -18.98 3.63
N THR A 172 -19.90 -18.63 2.68
CA THR A 172 -20.11 -17.30 2.10
C THR A 172 -20.72 -16.27 3.08
N SER A 173 -21.13 -16.70 4.27
CA SER A 173 -21.49 -15.81 5.40
C SER A 173 -20.30 -15.31 6.22
N ARG A 174 -19.08 -15.76 5.90
CA ARG A 174 -17.85 -15.48 6.65
C ARG A 174 -16.99 -14.49 5.87
N LEU A 175 -16.42 -13.51 6.57
CA LEU A 175 -15.35 -12.67 6.02
C LEU A 175 -14.04 -12.96 6.75
N ALA A 176 -12.98 -13.28 6.02
CA ALA A 176 -11.64 -13.38 6.59
C ALA A 176 -10.98 -12.00 6.64
N LEU A 177 -10.41 -11.65 7.79
CA LEU A 177 -9.72 -10.38 8.04
C LEU A 177 -8.26 -10.65 8.42
N ILE A 178 -7.40 -10.58 7.41
CA ILE A 178 -5.96 -10.78 7.55
C ILE A 178 -5.36 -9.43 7.94
N CYS A 179 -4.89 -9.30 9.19
CA CYS A 179 -4.52 -8.01 9.77
C CYS A 179 -3.05 -7.95 10.24
N GLY A 180 -2.27 -7.07 9.61
CA GLY A 180 -0.82 -6.94 9.78
C GLY A 180 -0.36 -5.49 9.64
N THR A 181 0.60 -5.22 8.75
CA THR A 181 1.08 -3.86 8.43
C THR A 181 -0.02 -3.05 7.71
N SER A 182 -0.61 -3.66 6.69
CA SER A 182 -1.91 -3.39 6.08
C SER A 182 -2.95 -4.40 6.58
N SER A 183 -4.19 -4.32 6.11
CA SER A 183 -5.18 -5.40 6.30
C SER A 183 -5.95 -5.70 5.01
N CYS A 184 -6.31 -6.97 4.81
CA CYS A 184 -7.17 -7.43 3.71
C CYS A 184 -8.45 -8.07 4.23
N HIS A 185 -9.55 -7.83 3.51
CA HIS A 185 -10.92 -8.17 3.87
C HIS A 185 -11.50 -9.06 2.77
N MET A 186 -11.49 -10.38 2.98
CA MET A 186 -11.80 -11.38 1.97
C MET A 186 -13.19 -11.97 2.15
N ALA A 187 -14.08 -11.68 1.21
CA ALA A 187 -15.45 -12.19 1.15
C ALA A 187 -15.63 -13.11 -0.06
N ILE A 188 -16.20 -14.30 0.15
CA ILE A 188 -16.40 -15.30 -0.90
C ILE A 188 -17.89 -15.48 -1.25
N SER A 189 -18.18 -15.68 -2.53
CA SER A 189 -19.55 -15.82 -3.05
C SER A 189 -19.64 -16.84 -4.19
N GLU A 190 -20.74 -17.58 -4.27
CA GLU A 190 -21.00 -18.58 -5.33
C GLU A 190 -21.15 -17.95 -6.73
N ARG A 191 -21.60 -16.68 -6.78
CA ARG A 191 -21.79 -15.89 -8.00
C ARG A 191 -20.85 -14.67 -8.00
N PRO A 192 -20.52 -14.10 -9.18
CA PRO A 192 -19.76 -12.86 -9.23
C PRO A 192 -20.59 -11.71 -8.64
N LEU A 193 -19.99 -10.98 -7.70
CA LEU A 193 -20.53 -9.75 -7.13
C LEU A 193 -19.50 -8.64 -7.38
N PHE A 194 -19.89 -7.60 -8.13
CA PHE A 194 -19.03 -6.45 -8.44
C PHE A 194 -19.25 -5.36 -7.39
N VAL A 195 -18.19 -5.02 -6.65
CA VAL A 195 -18.27 -4.17 -5.45
C VAL A 195 -17.42 -2.90 -5.68
N PRO A 196 -18.00 -1.70 -5.72
CA PRO A 196 -17.26 -0.46 -5.97
C PRO A 196 -16.10 -0.26 -4.98
N GLY A 197 -14.91 0.04 -5.51
CA GLY A 197 -13.69 0.28 -4.72
C GLY A 197 -13.16 -0.92 -3.92
N VAL A 198 -13.62 -2.12 -4.23
CA VAL A 198 -13.15 -3.41 -3.71
C VAL A 198 -12.63 -4.22 -4.91
N TRP A 199 -11.58 -5.03 -4.72
CA TRP A 199 -10.99 -5.80 -5.81
C TRP A 199 -11.75 -7.09 -6.06
N GLY A 200 -11.79 -7.55 -7.32
CA GLY A 200 -12.56 -8.69 -7.77
C GLY A 200 -13.83 -8.30 -8.56
N PRO A 201 -14.79 -9.22 -8.73
CA PRO A 201 -14.81 -10.58 -8.21
C PRO A 201 -13.83 -11.49 -8.99
N TYR A 202 -12.94 -12.19 -8.28
CA TYR A 202 -11.95 -13.11 -8.86
C TYR A 202 -12.40 -14.57 -8.69
N TYR A 203 -12.61 -15.29 -9.78
CA TYR A 203 -13.05 -16.70 -9.72
C TYR A 203 -11.92 -17.65 -9.31
N SER A 204 -12.21 -18.56 -8.37
CA SER A 204 -11.29 -19.60 -7.85
C SER A 204 -9.95 -19.10 -7.28
N ALA A 205 -9.85 -17.81 -6.95
CA ALA A 205 -8.60 -17.16 -6.56
C ALA A 205 -8.12 -17.43 -5.11
N MET A 206 -8.98 -18.02 -4.26
CA MET A 206 -8.62 -18.42 -2.88
C MET A 206 -9.25 -19.76 -2.50
N VAL A 207 -10.55 -19.90 -2.73
CA VAL A 207 -11.28 -21.17 -2.59
C VAL A 207 -11.70 -21.61 -4.00
N PRO A 208 -11.31 -22.79 -4.48
CA PRO A 208 -11.72 -23.29 -5.80
C PRO A 208 -13.25 -23.31 -5.96
N GLY A 209 -13.73 -22.90 -7.14
CA GLY A 209 -15.16 -22.85 -7.45
C GLY A 209 -15.93 -21.63 -6.91
N LEU A 210 -15.33 -20.80 -6.05
CA LEU A 210 -15.96 -19.59 -5.51
C LEU A 210 -15.34 -18.30 -6.03
N TRP A 211 -16.11 -17.22 -6.04
CA TRP A 211 -15.65 -15.88 -6.37
C TRP A 211 -15.17 -15.15 -5.12
N LEU A 212 -13.99 -14.55 -5.18
CA LEU A 212 -13.41 -13.71 -4.13
C LEU A 212 -13.63 -12.23 -4.42
N ASN A 213 -14.12 -11.47 -3.44
CA ASN A 213 -13.92 -10.03 -3.34
C ASN A 213 -12.87 -9.73 -2.26
N GLU A 214 -11.88 -8.91 -2.59
CA GLU A 214 -10.80 -8.49 -1.68
C GLU A 214 -10.86 -6.98 -1.44
N GLY A 215 -11.42 -6.58 -0.30
CA GLY A 215 -11.24 -5.22 0.22
C GLY A 215 -9.90 -5.09 0.92
N GLY A 216 -9.43 -3.86 1.14
CA GLY A 216 -8.26 -3.68 2.01
C GLY A 216 -8.04 -2.25 2.52
N GLN A 217 -7.20 -2.17 3.54
CA GLN A 217 -6.76 -0.94 4.19
C GLN A 217 -5.24 -0.83 4.08
N SER A 218 -4.75 0.20 3.38
CA SER A 218 -3.35 0.35 2.99
C SER A 218 -2.37 0.43 4.18
N ALA A 219 -2.82 0.97 5.31
CA ALA A 219 -2.05 1.04 6.54
C ALA A 219 -2.97 0.81 7.75
N THR A 220 -2.67 -0.22 8.55
CA THR A 220 -3.41 -0.53 9.79
C THR A 220 -2.41 -0.67 10.94
N GLY A 221 -1.63 -1.76 10.97
CA GLY A 221 -0.54 -1.91 11.93
C GLY A 221 0.53 -0.86 11.73
N LYS A 222 0.87 -0.51 10.48
CA LYS A 222 1.81 0.57 10.15
C LYS A 222 1.29 1.95 10.60
N LEU A 223 -0.03 2.15 10.60
CA LEU A 223 -0.66 3.39 11.08
C LEU A 223 -0.59 3.48 12.62
N LEU A 224 -0.93 2.41 13.33
CA LEU A 224 -0.76 2.33 14.79
C LEU A 224 0.71 2.59 15.19
N ASP A 225 1.64 1.96 14.49
CA ASP A 225 3.08 2.13 14.66
C ASP A 225 3.51 3.59 14.44
N HIS A 226 2.98 4.26 13.41
CA HIS A 226 3.26 5.67 13.09
C HIS A 226 2.73 6.63 14.16
N ILE A 227 1.46 6.47 14.57
CA ILE A 227 0.83 7.29 15.61
C ILE A 227 1.56 7.13 16.94
N ILE A 228 1.90 5.91 17.34
CA ILE A 228 2.58 5.64 18.61
C ILE A 228 4.00 6.22 18.60
N LYS A 229 4.77 6.01 17.52
CA LYS A 229 6.17 6.45 17.42
C LYS A 229 6.32 7.96 17.16
N GLY A 230 5.32 8.59 16.56
CA GLY A 230 5.30 10.04 16.29
C GLY A 230 4.92 10.92 17.48
N HIS A 231 4.38 10.36 18.56
CA HIS A 231 3.93 11.12 19.72
C HIS A 231 5.08 11.42 20.70
N ALA A 232 5.12 12.63 21.28
CA ALA A 232 6.21 13.08 22.16
C ALA A 232 6.39 12.20 23.42
N ALA A 233 5.32 11.57 23.93
CA ALA A 233 5.38 10.63 25.05
C ALA A 233 5.98 9.24 24.70
N PHE A 234 6.33 8.96 23.44
CA PHE A 234 6.85 7.66 23.02
C PHE A 234 8.11 7.18 23.79
N PRO A 235 9.12 8.02 24.10
CA PRO A 235 10.27 7.59 24.90
C PRO A 235 9.89 7.21 26.35
N GLU A 236 8.85 7.84 26.91
CA GLU A 236 8.31 7.50 28.22
C GLU A 236 7.60 6.14 28.18
N LEU A 237 6.78 5.90 27.15
CA LEU A 237 6.14 4.61 26.90
C LEU A 237 7.18 3.49 26.72
N GLN A 238 8.21 3.71 25.90
CA GLN A 238 9.29 2.72 25.69
C GLN A 238 10.00 2.39 27.00
N LYS A 239 10.30 3.39 27.83
CA LYS A 239 10.91 3.18 29.15
C LYS A 239 9.98 2.37 30.05
N LYS A 240 8.73 2.79 30.23
CA LYS A 240 7.77 2.15 31.14
C LYS A 240 7.44 0.71 30.72
N ALA A 241 7.24 0.45 29.43
CA ALA A 241 7.00 -0.90 28.91
C ALA A 241 8.22 -1.82 29.11
N LYS A 242 9.45 -1.29 28.93
CA LYS A 242 10.69 -2.04 29.22
C LYS A 242 10.87 -2.30 30.72
N GLU A 243 10.44 -1.38 31.59
CA GLU A 243 10.47 -1.54 33.05
C GLU A 243 9.43 -2.56 33.55
N SER A 244 8.28 -2.71 32.88
CA SER A 244 7.30 -3.77 33.18
C SER A 244 7.55 -5.10 32.46
N GLY A 245 8.46 -5.14 31.48
CA GLY A 245 8.72 -6.32 30.64
C GLY A 245 7.63 -6.59 29.60
N GLU A 246 6.75 -5.62 29.34
CA GLU A 246 5.60 -5.74 28.43
C GLU A 246 5.93 -5.21 27.02
N ASN A 247 5.14 -5.65 26.03
CA ASN A 247 5.07 -4.98 24.74
C ASN A 247 4.37 -3.61 24.90
N ILE A 248 4.79 -2.59 24.15
CA ILE A 248 4.17 -1.26 24.13
C ILE A 248 2.65 -1.30 23.90
N TYR A 249 2.16 -2.23 23.07
CA TYR A 249 0.72 -2.41 22.82
C TYR A 249 0.00 -2.96 24.06
N THR A 250 0.59 -3.95 24.75
CA THR A 250 0.07 -4.50 26.01
C THR A 250 0.06 -3.44 27.11
N PHE A 251 1.13 -2.64 27.23
CA PHE A 251 1.20 -1.52 28.16
C PHE A 251 0.11 -0.49 27.88
N LEU A 252 -0.06 -0.05 26.62
CA LEU A 252 -1.09 0.92 26.26
C LEU A 252 -2.51 0.41 26.53
N ASN A 253 -2.80 -0.85 26.22
CA ASN A 253 -4.09 -1.47 26.55
C ASN A 253 -4.35 -1.47 28.07
N ARG A 254 -3.34 -1.83 28.87
CA ARG A 254 -3.44 -1.83 30.34
C ARG A 254 -3.57 -0.41 30.91
N HIS A 255 -2.91 0.58 30.31
CA HIS A 255 -3.01 1.99 30.70
C HIS A 255 -4.38 2.59 30.33
N LEU A 256 -4.94 2.20 29.19
CA LEU A 256 -6.29 2.57 28.76
C LEU A 256 -7.37 2.13 29.77
N GLU A 257 -7.31 0.89 30.25
CA GLU A 257 -8.22 0.40 31.31
C GLU A 257 -8.02 1.13 32.65
N VAL A 258 -6.82 1.67 32.95
CA VAL A 258 -6.59 2.49 34.15
C VAL A 258 -7.22 3.89 34.02
N ILE A 259 -7.09 4.56 32.87
CA ILE A 259 -7.63 5.92 32.69
C ILE A 259 -9.16 5.95 32.50
N LYS A 260 -9.73 4.86 31.97
CA LYS A 260 -11.18 4.60 31.78
C LYS A 260 -12.03 4.77 33.04
N LYS A 261 -11.51 4.37 34.21
CA LYS A 261 -12.23 4.38 35.50
C LYS A 261 -13.57 3.62 35.39
N GLU A 262 -14.70 4.31 35.56
CA GLU A 262 -16.05 3.75 35.50
C GLU A 262 -16.71 3.88 34.11
N SER A 263 -16.04 4.50 33.13
CA SER A 263 -16.58 4.70 31.78
C SER A 263 -16.51 3.44 30.91
N ALA A 264 -17.26 3.41 29.81
CA ALA A 264 -17.03 2.43 28.75
C ALA A 264 -15.74 2.80 28.00
N LEU A 265 -14.93 1.80 27.62
CA LEU A 265 -13.59 2.04 27.07
C LEU A 265 -13.63 2.90 25.81
N GLY A 266 -14.55 2.60 24.89
CA GLY A 266 -14.71 3.34 23.63
C GLY A 266 -15.23 4.78 23.78
N LEU A 267 -15.62 5.21 24.98
CA LEU A 267 -16.01 6.60 25.27
C LEU A 267 -14.83 7.47 25.73
N LEU A 268 -13.61 6.93 25.84
CA LEU A 268 -12.40 7.72 26.09
C LEU A 268 -12.03 8.64 24.92
N THR A 269 -12.73 8.56 23.79
CA THR A 269 -12.43 9.20 22.50
C THR A 269 -13.68 9.85 21.89
N ASP A 270 -14.65 10.22 22.73
CA ASP A 270 -15.88 10.91 22.33
C ASP A 270 -15.64 12.30 21.71
N ASP A 271 -14.54 12.97 22.07
CA ASP A 271 -14.06 14.23 21.47
C ASP A 271 -12.90 14.06 20.46
N LEU A 272 -12.34 12.85 20.32
CA LEU A 272 -11.08 12.58 19.60
C LEU A 272 -11.28 11.56 18.48
N HIS A 273 -11.20 11.99 17.23
CA HIS A 273 -11.52 11.18 16.05
C HIS A 273 -10.40 11.21 15.01
N ILE A 274 -10.24 10.11 14.27
CA ILE A 274 -9.20 9.94 13.24
C ILE A 274 -9.83 9.48 11.93
N TRP A 275 -9.42 10.10 10.81
CA TRP A 275 -9.62 9.56 9.47
C TRP A 275 -8.36 8.75 9.08
N PRO A 276 -8.47 7.43 8.81
CA PRO A 276 -7.32 6.52 8.82
C PRO A 276 -6.48 6.52 7.53
N ASP A 277 -6.91 7.19 6.45
CA ASP A 277 -6.28 7.13 5.11
C ASP A 277 -4.95 7.91 5.00
N PHE A 278 -4.04 7.76 5.96
CA PHE A 278 -2.71 8.37 5.95
C PHE A 278 -1.87 7.96 4.73
N HIS A 279 -2.17 6.81 4.12
CA HIS A 279 -1.54 6.31 2.90
C HIS A 279 -2.59 6.07 1.78
N GLY A 280 -3.56 6.97 1.67
CA GLY A 280 -4.70 6.85 0.75
C GLY A 280 -5.68 5.75 1.16
N ASN A 281 -6.81 5.68 0.46
CA ASN A 281 -7.82 4.65 0.68
C ASN A 281 -7.77 3.59 -0.43
N ARG A 282 -7.52 2.31 -0.08
CA ARG A 282 -7.67 1.18 -1.01
C ARG A 282 -9.15 0.81 -1.18
N SER A 283 -9.89 0.64 -0.08
CA SER A 283 -11.32 0.31 -0.10
C SER A 283 -12.12 1.02 1.02
N PRO A 284 -13.40 1.38 0.78
CA PRO A 284 -14.16 1.21 -0.47
C PRO A 284 -14.11 2.45 -1.41
N LEU A 285 -13.29 3.46 -1.12
CA LEU A 285 -13.23 4.70 -1.91
C LEU A 285 -12.27 4.61 -3.11
N ALA A 286 -11.25 3.75 -3.04
CA ALA A 286 -10.22 3.55 -4.08
C ALA A 286 -9.53 4.86 -4.55
N ASP A 287 -9.27 5.78 -3.62
CA ASP A 287 -8.56 7.04 -3.86
C ASP A 287 -7.20 7.06 -3.12
N PRO A 288 -6.07 6.86 -3.82
CA PRO A 288 -4.73 6.94 -3.23
C PRO A 288 -4.30 8.38 -2.89
N ALA A 289 -5.00 9.41 -3.39
CA ALA A 289 -4.69 10.80 -3.09
C ALA A 289 -5.11 11.21 -1.67
N LEU A 290 -6.08 10.50 -1.06
CA LEU A 290 -6.57 10.78 0.30
C LEU A 290 -5.45 10.78 1.36
N LYS A 291 -5.69 11.53 2.44
CA LYS A 291 -4.73 11.79 3.52
C LYS A 291 -5.42 11.66 4.87
N GLY A 292 -4.64 11.36 5.90
CA GLY A 292 -5.10 11.25 7.27
C GLY A 292 -5.55 12.58 7.87
N MET A 293 -6.46 12.51 8.83
CA MET A 293 -6.92 13.66 9.62
C MET A 293 -7.08 13.24 11.08
N VAL A 294 -6.77 14.15 12.01
CA VAL A 294 -7.06 13.99 13.45
C VAL A 294 -7.83 15.21 13.92
N VAL A 295 -8.95 14.98 14.61
CA VAL A 295 -9.84 16.01 15.17
C VAL A 295 -9.96 15.76 16.67
N GLY A 296 -9.97 16.80 17.50
CA GLY A 296 -9.95 16.67 18.97
C GLY A 296 -8.59 16.86 19.64
N LEU A 297 -7.56 17.30 18.88
CA LEU A 297 -6.23 17.57 19.44
C LEU A 297 -6.26 18.72 20.45
N THR A 298 -5.59 18.51 21.60
CA THR A 298 -5.34 19.53 22.61
C THR A 298 -3.85 19.95 22.58
N LEU A 299 -3.45 20.87 23.48
CA LEU A 299 -2.03 21.20 23.69
C LEU A 299 -1.32 20.24 24.66
N SER A 300 -2.01 19.22 25.18
CA SER A 300 -1.44 18.19 26.05
C SER A 300 -0.75 17.09 25.22
N GLN A 301 0.35 16.55 25.74
CA GLN A 301 1.16 15.50 25.09
C GLN A 301 1.64 14.46 26.12
N THR A 302 0.77 14.06 27.03
CA THR A 302 1.06 13.05 28.07
C THR A 302 0.97 11.62 27.54
N LEU A 303 1.31 10.65 28.39
CA LEU A 303 1.07 9.23 28.14
C LEU A 303 -0.42 8.88 28.03
N ASP A 304 -1.30 9.63 28.71
CA ASP A 304 -2.75 9.47 28.62
C ASP A 304 -3.26 9.94 27.26
N ASP A 305 -2.75 11.08 26.75
CA ASP A 305 -3.08 11.59 25.41
C ASP A 305 -2.64 10.61 24.32
N LEU A 306 -1.44 10.02 24.44
CA LEU A 306 -0.96 8.93 23.57
C LEU A 306 -1.90 7.73 23.60
N ALA A 307 -2.32 7.29 24.80
CA ALA A 307 -3.23 6.17 24.95
C ALA A 307 -4.59 6.43 24.27
N ARG A 308 -5.18 7.61 24.47
CA ARG A 308 -6.42 8.04 23.79
C ARG A 308 -6.25 8.09 22.27
N LEU A 309 -5.15 8.65 21.76
CA LEU A 309 -4.87 8.76 20.32
C LEU A 309 -4.65 7.39 19.67
N TYR A 310 -3.99 6.45 20.36
CA TYR A 310 -3.88 5.06 19.96
C TYR A 310 -5.24 4.37 19.90
N LEU A 311 -6.10 4.53 20.92
CA LEU A 311 -7.48 4.00 20.90
C LEU A 311 -8.30 4.56 19.73
N ALA A 312 -8.26 5.88 19.51
CA ALA A 312 -8.92 6.52 18.37
C ALA A 312 -8.42 5.98 17.02
N THR A 313 -7.14 5.59 16.94
CA THR A 313 -6.56 4.95 15.74
C THR A 313 -7.10 3.54 15.54
N VAL A 314 -7.18 2.73 16.60
CA VAL A 314 -7.79 1.38 16.56
C VAL A 314 -9.26 1.47 16.12
N GLN A 315 -10.02 2.41 16.69
CA GLN A 315 -11.42 2.66 16.34
C GLN A 315 -11.57 3.14 14.89
N ALA A 316 -10.71 4.03 14.40
CA ALA A 316 -10.72 4.50 13.02
C ALA A 316 -10.45 3.37 12.01
N VAL A 317 -9.52 2.46 12.31
CA VAL A 317 -9.29 1.26 11.49
C VAL A 317 -10.52 0.35 11.51
N ALA A 318 -11.14 0.13 12.67
CA ALA A 318 -12.37 -0.67 12.78
C ALA A 318 -13.58 -0.05 12.07
N LEU A 319 -13.71 1.29 12.08
CA LEU A 319 -14.71 2.03 11.30
C LEU A 319 -14.45 1.90 9.78
N GLY A 320 -13.19 1.88 9.35
CA GLY A 320 -12.83 1.55 7.96
C GLY A 320 -13.21 0.12 7.58
N THR A 321 -12.98 -0.87 8.47
CA THR A 321 -13.47 -2.25 8.29
C THR A 321 -14.99 -2.28 8.17
N ARG A 322 -15.72 -1.53 9.00
CA ARG A 322 -17.18 -1.40 8.90
C ARG A 322 -17.61 -0.81 7.56
N HIS A 323 -16.96 0.25 7.08
CA HIS A 323 -17.29 0.87 5.78
C HIS A 323 -17.10 -0.11 4.60
N ILE A 324 -16.07 -0.96 4.66
CA ILE A 324 -15.86 -2.06 3.70
C ILE A 324 -16.99 -3.11 3.81
N LEU A 325 -17.36 -3.52 5.03
CA LEU A 325 -18.47 -4.46 5.28
C LEU A 325 -19.82 -3.94 4.78
N ASP A 326 -20.17 -2.70 5.12
CA ASP A 326 -21.40 -2.03 4.68
C ASP A 326 -21.47 -1.98 3.13
N THR A 327 -20.33 -1.75 2.46
CA THR A 327 -20.23 -1.74 0.99
C THR A 327 -20.37 -3.14 0.39
N LEU A 328 -19.72 -4.15 0.98
CA LEU A 328 -19.85 -5.56 0.57
C LEU A 328 -21.31 -6.04 0.70
N GLN A 329 -21.97 -5.72 1.82
CA GLN A 329 -23.37 -6.07 2.07
C GLN A 329 -24.32 -5.35 1.11
N ALA A 330 -24.10 -4.06 0.84
CA ALA A 330 -24.89 -3.29 -0.14
C ALA A 330 -24.79 -3.87 -1.57
N ALA A 331 -23.66 -4.47 -1.93
CA ALA A 331 -23.46 -5.17 -3.20
C ALA A 331 -23.98 -6.63 -3.20
N GLY A 332 -24.47 -7.14 -2.07
CA GLY A 332 -25.19 -8.41 -1.97
C GLY A 332 -24.48 -9.56 -1.23
N HIS A 333 -23.35 -9.31 -0.57
CA HIS A 333 -22.76 -10.28 0.38
C HIS A 333 -23.62 -10.38 1.66
N ARG A 334 -23.57 -11.53 2.35
CA ARG A 334 -24.36 -11.79 3.57
C ARG A 334 -23.47 -12.15 4.77
N ILE A 335 -22.50 -11.29 5.05
CA ILE A 335 -21.48 -11.51 6.08
C ILE A 335 -22.12 -11.38 7.48
N SER A 336 -22.01 -12.42 8.30
CA SER A 336 -22.54 -12.50 9.67
C SER A 336 -21.47 -12.72 10.76
N THR A 337 -20.25 -13.12 10.38
CA THR A 337 -19.13 -13.37 11.30
C THR A 337 -17.79 -12.99 10.66
N LEU A 338 -16.88 -12.42 11.45
CA LEU A 338 -15.51 -12.08 11.04
C LEU A 338 -14.51 -13.13 11.54
N PHE A 339 -13.63 -13.61 10.68
CA PHE A 339 -12.55 -14.56 11.02
C PHE A 339 -11.22 -13.81 10.94
N MET A 340 -10.69 -13.38 12.07
CA MET A 340 -9.53 -12.48 12.14
C MET A 340 -8.23 -13.23 12.43
N CYS A 341 -7.18 -12.93 11.66
CA CYS A 341 -5.87 -13.58 11.78
C CYS A 341 -4.71 -12.62 11.47
N GLY A 342 -3.48 -13.04 11.71
CA GLY A 342 -2.28 -12.23 11.50
C GLY A 342 -1.83 -11.45 12.75
N GLY A 343 -0.84 -10.57 12.58
CA GLY A 343 -0.11 -9.94 13.68
C GLY A 343 -0.96 -9.08 14.62
N LEU A 344 -2.01 -8.40 14.13
CA LEU A 344 -2.86 -7.54 14.95
C LEU A 344 -3.93 -8.32 15.74
N SER A 345 -4.27 -9.54 15.34
CA SER A 345 -5.21 -10.39 16.09
C SER A 345 -4.71 -10.73 17.51
N LYS A 346 -3.37 -10.69 17.72
CA LYS A 346 -2.71 -10.83 19.02
C LYS A 346 -3.02 -9.67 20.00
N ASN A 347 -3.65 -8.59 19.52
CA ASN A 347 -4.05 -7.42 20.31
C ASN A 347 -5.55 -7.46 20.63
N LEU A 348 -5.92 -7.94 21.83
CA LEU A 348 -7.33 -8.09 22.22
C LEU A 348 -8.15 -6.79 22.17
N LEU A 349 -7.53 -5.61 22.34
CA LEU A 349 -8.22 -4.33 22.15
C LEU A 349 -8.63 -4.11 20.69
N PHE A 350 -7.74 -4.44 19.75
CA PHE A 350 -8.00 -4.35 18.32
C PHE A 350 -9.13 -5.30 17.90
N VAL A 351 -9.13 -6.52 18.44
CA VAL A 351 -10.19 -7.52 18.24
C VAL A 351 -11.53 -7.01 18.78
N GLN A 352 -11.57 -6.55 20.03
CA GLN A 352 -12.81 -6.10 20.68
C GLN A 352 -13.40 -4.86 19.98
N MET A 353 -12.58 -3.86 19.64
CA MET A 353 -13.05 -2.68 18.90
C MET A 353 -13.59 -3.03 17.52
N HIS A 354 -13.07 -4.06 16.84
CA HIS A 354 -13.68 -4.56 15.61
C HIS A 354 -15.05 -5.20 15.85
N ALA A 355 -15.19 -6.03 16.89
CA ALA A 355 -16.49 -6.61 17.25
C ALA A 355 -17.53 -5.52 17.61
N ASP A 356 -17.17 -4.60 18.50
CA ASP A 356 -18.03 -3.52 18.98
C ASP A 356 -18.49 -2.58 17.87
N ILE A 357 -17.59 -2.21 16.95
CA ILE A 357 -17.88 -1.22 15.89
C ILE A 357 -18.59 -1.85 14.69
N THR A 358 -18.28 -3.09 14.32
CA THR A 358 -18.98 -3.78 13.22
C THR A 358 -20.31 -4.39 13.65
N GLY A 359 -20.48 -4.68 14.95
CA GLY A 359 -21.64 -5.41 15.47
C GLY A 359 -21.62 -6.91 15.16
N LEU A 360 -20.49 -7.44 14.68
CA LEU A 360 -20.33 -8.84 14.29
C LEU A 360 -19.41 -9.59 15.28
N PRO A 361 -19.68 -10.87 15.57
CA PRO A 361 -18.73 -11.69 16.32
C PRO A 361 -17.42 -11.86 15.55
N VAL A 362 -16.30 -11.80 16.28
CA VAL A 362 -14.96 -12.03 15.74
C VAL A 362 -14.43 -13.37 16.26
N VAL A 363 -14.18 -14.29 15.34
CA VAL A 363 -13.48 -15.56 15.58
C VAL A 363 -11.99 -15.35 15.42
N LEU A 364 -11.21 -15.86 16.36
CA LEU A 364 -9.76 -15.98 16.26
C LEU A 364 -9.40 -17.45 16.04
N SER A 365 -8.48 -17.73 15.11
CA SER A 365 -7.91 -19.07 14.99
C SER A 365 -7.12 -19.43 16.25
N ARG A 366 -7.17 -20.71 16.62
CA ARG A 366 -6.26 -21.29 17.63
C ARG A 366 -4.80 -21.17 17.18
N GLU A 367 -4.55 -21.46 15.89
CA GLU A 367 -3.22 -21.39 15.29
C GLU A 367 -2.99 -20.01 14.66
N VAL A 368 -2.01 -19.28 15.19
CA VAL A 368 -1.90 -17.83 14.97
C VAL A 368 -1.17 -17.47 13.67
N GLU A 369 -0.32 -18.36 13.16
CA GLU A 369 0.39 -18.19 11.88
C GLU A 369 -0.43 -18.79 10.73
N SER A 370 -1.69 -18.36 10.62
CA SER A 370 -2.71 -18.85 9.67
C SER A 370 -2.26 -18.94 8.19
N VAL A 371 -1.35 -18.08 7.75
CA VAL A 371 -0.78 -18.13 6.38
C VAL A 371 -0.02 -19.43 6.15
N LEU A 372 0.74 -19.91 7.14
CA LEU A 372 1.48 -21.16 7.08
C LEU A 372 0.52 -22.36 7.13
N VAL A 373 -0.55 -22.29 7.92
CA VAL A 373 -1.62 -23.30 7.96
C VAL A 373 -2.34 -23.37 6.60
N GLY A 374 -2.66 -22.22 5.99
CA GLY A 374 -3.21 -22.15 4.63
C GLY A 374 -2.29 -22.77 3.58
N ALA A 375 -0.99 -22.46 3.61
CA ALA A 375 0.00 -23.09 2.73
C ALA A 375 0.11 -24.60 2.94
N ALA A 376 0.05 -25.08 4.19
CA ALA A 376 0.04 -26.50 4.53
C ALA A 376 -1.22 -27.21 4.02
N ILE A 377 -2.40 -26.59 4.14
CA ILE A 377 -3.67 -27.10 3.57
C ILE A 377 -3.53 -27.29 2.05
N LEU A 378 -2.93 -26.34 1.33
CA LEU A 378 -2.68 -26.48 -0.11
C LEU A 378 -1.78 -27.70 -0.41
N GLY A 379 -0.72 -27.91 0.37
CA GLY A 379 0.15 -29.09 0.26
C GLY A 379 -0.60 -30.41 0.51
N ALA A 380 -1.48 -30.45 1.50
CA ALA A 380 -2.32 -31.61 1.84
C ALA A 380 -3.46 -31.88 0.83
N CYS A 381 -3.89 -30.86 0.08
CA CYS A 381 -4.72 -31.03 -1.12
C CYS A 381 -3.88 -31.63 -2.27
N ALA A 382 -2.66 -31.14 -2.48
CA ALA A 382 -1.78 -31.58 -3.56
C ALA A 382 -1.26 -33.02 -3.38
N SER A 383 -1.07 -33.51 -2.15
CA SER A 383 -0.76 -34.91 -1.87
C SER A 383 -1.94 -35.87 -2.09
N GLY A 384 -3.16 -35.34 -2.20
CA GLY A 384 -4.40 -36.12 -2.25
C GLY A 384 -4.86 -36.66 -0.89
N ASP A 385 -4.14 -36.38 0.21
CA ASP A 385 -4.48 -36.90 1.53
C ASP A 385 -5.86 -36.44 1.99
N PHE A 386 -6.21 -35.16 1.80
CA PHE A 386 -7.55 -34.65 2.14
C PHE A 386 -8.67 -35.33 1.35
N HIS A 387 -8.44 -35.65 0.07
CA HIS A 387 -9.40 -36.44 -0.70
C HIS A 387 -9.54 -37.85 -0.11
N SER A 388 -8.43 -38.50 0.27
CA SER A 388 -8.47 -39.79 0.97
C SER A 388 -9.22 -39.70 2.30
N ILE A 389 -9.08 -38.63 3.07
CA ILE A 389 -9.76 -38.41 4.35
C ILE A 389 -11.26 -38.18 4.14
N GLN A 390 -11.66 -37.37 3.16
CA GLN A 390 -13.08 -37.17 2.80
C GLN A 390 -13.72 -38.48 2.35
N VAL A 391 -13.04 -39.22 1.46
CA VAL A 391 -13.46 -40.56 1.01
C VAL A 391 -13.54 -41.55 2.17
N ASN A 392 -12.58 -41.56 3.09
CA ASN A 392 -12.57 -42.45 4.24
C ASN A 392 -13.66 -42.08 5.25
N ASN A 393 -13.98 -40.80 5.43
CA ASN A 393 -15.08 -40.37 6.29
C ASN A 393 -16.44 -40.66 5.65
N LEU A 394 -16.60 -40.49 4.34
CA LEU A 394 -17.79 -40.94 3.60
C LEU A 394 -17.95 -42.48 3.67
N LYS A 395 -16.86 -43.24 3.52
CA LYS A 395 -16.85 -44.71 3.72
C LYS A 395 -17.23 -45.11 5.15
N LYS A 396 -16.75 -44.40 6.18
CA LYS A 396 -17.19 -44.62 7.58
C LYS A 396 -18.68 -44.30 7.77
N VAL A 397 -19.19 -43.22 7.18
CA VAL A 397 -20.62 -42.86 7.24
C VAL A 397 -21.47 -43.90 6.53
N LEU A 398 -21.07 -44.36 5.33
CA LEU A 398 -21.73 -45.45 4.63
C LEU A 398 -21.70 -46.74 5.46
N GLN A 399 -20.56 -47.09 6.06
CA GLN A 399 -20.44 -48.26 6.93
C GLN A 399 -21.41 -48.17 8.11
N LEU A 400 -21.42 -47.04 8.86
CA LEU A 400 -22.35 -46.84 9.97
C LEU A 400 -23.84 -46.89 9.54
N ILE A 401 -24.16 -46.45 8.32
CA ILE A 401 -25.50 -46.58 7.74
C ILE A 401 -25.82 -48.05 7.45
N VAL A 402 -24.91 -48.78 6.79
CA VAL A 402 -25.08 -50.21 6.46
C VAL A 402 -25.15 -51.06 7.73
N ASP A 403 -24.34 -50.76 8.74
CA ASP A 403 -24.38 -51.37 10.07
C ASP A 403 -25.74 -51.10 10.75
N TYR A 404 -26.26 -49.87 10.65
CA TYR A 404 -27.61 -49.55 11.18
C TYR A 404 -28.72 -50.34 10.47
N TYR A 405 -28.66 -50.48 9.14
CA TYR A 405 -29.59 -51.33 8.39
C TYR A 405 -29.49 -52.81 8.82
N ASN A 406 -28.27 -53.35 8.93
CA ASN A 406 -28.03 -54.76 9.28
C ASN A 406 -28.36 -55.09 10.74
N GLU A 407 -27.87 -54.29 11.70
CA GLU A 407 -27.93 -54.59 13.14
C GLU A 407 -29.19 -54.06 13.82
N VAL A 408 -29.72 -52.89 13.40
CA VAL A 408 -30.87 -52.24 14.05
C VAL A 408 -32.17 -52.46 13.28
N LEU A 409 -32.13 -52.42 11.94
CA LEU A 409 -33.31 -52.66 11.10
C LEU A 409 -33.47 -54.12 10.65
N ALA A 410 -32.44 -54.96 10.84
CA ALA A 410 -32.38 -56.35 10.38
C ALA A 410 -32.60 -56.52 8.86
N GLN A 411 -32.12 -55.57 8.07
CA GLN A 411 -32.28 -55.48 6.62
C GLN A 411 -30.92 -55.41 5.92
N GLN A 412 -30.64 -56.33 5.00
CA GLN A 412 -29.41 -56.27 4.19
C GLN A 412 -29.56 -55.27 3.05
N VAL A 413 -28.64 -54.31 2.99
CA VAL A 413 -28.48 -53.41 1.83
C VAL A 413 -27.79 -54.19 0.72
N SER A 414 -28.38 -54.24 -0.48
CA SER A 414 -27.77 -54.87 -1.65
C SER A 414 -26.58 -54.06 -2.18
N ASP A 415 -25.51 -54.72 -2.60
CA ASP A 415 -24.30 -54.09 -3.17
C ASP A 415 -24.63 -53.13 -4.35
N VAL A 416 -25.69 -53.41 -5.11
CA VAL A 416 -26.16 -52.59 -6.25
C VAL A 416 -26.71 -51.22 -5.79
N LEU A 417 -27.06 -51.08 -4.51
CA LEU A 417 -27.53 -49.84 -3.88
C LEU A 417 -26.42 -49.10 -3.10
N LEU A 418 -25.21 -49.65 -3.02
CA LEU A 418 -24.08 -48.97 -2.39
C LEU A 418 -23.54 -47.86 -3.32
N PRO A 419 -23.41 -46.61 -2.87
CA PRO A 419 -22.89 -45.53 -3.71
C PRO A 419 -21.36 -45.53 -3.76
N ASP A 420 -20.77 -45.12 -4.89
CA ASP A 420 -19.32 -44.92 -4.98
C ASP A 420 -18.92 -43.63 -4.22
N MET A 421 -18.29 -43.81 -3.07
CA MET A 421 -17.81 -42.73 -2.21
C MET A 421 -16.69 -41.90 -2.85
N ASN A 422 -15.93 -42.44 -3.80
CA ASN A 422 -14.88 -41.70 -4.52
C ASN A 422 -15.55 -40.72 -5.51
N LEU A 423 -16.54 -41.18 -6.30
CA LEU A 423 -17.28 -40.32 -7.24
C LEU A 423 -18.12 -39.23 -6.54
N ILE A 424 -18.57 -39.46 -5.30
CA ILE A 424 -19.16 -38.41 -4.46
C ILE A 424 -18.08 -37.40 -4.02
N ALA A 425 -16.91 -37.87 -3.56
CA ALA A 425 -15.88 -37.00 -3.01
C ALA A 425 -15.12 -36.17 -4.06
N GLU A 426 -14.85 -36.71 -5.25
CA GLU A 426 -14.18 -35.97 -6.34
C GLU A 426 -15.13 -35.00 -7.06
N HIS A 427 -16.34 -35.47 -7.38
CA HIS A 427 -17.19 -34.86 -8.41
C HIS A 427 -18.61 -34.51 -7.93
N ALA A 428 -18.91 -34.72 -6.64
CA ALA A 428 -20.26 -34.58 -6.07
C ALA A 428 -21.33 -35.34 -6.88
N HIS A 429 -20.97 -36.50 -7.46
CA HIS A 429 -21.72 -37.11 -8.56
C HIS A 429 -23.20 -37.36 -8.20
N PRO A 430 -24.17 -36.72 -8.88
CA PRO A 430 -25.53 -36.55 -8.35
C PRO A 430 -26.29 -37.86 -8.18
N VAL A 431 -25.99 -38.88 -8.99
CA VAL A 431 -26.61 -40.21 -8.87
C VAL A 431 -26.17 -40.90 -7.57
N HIS A 432 -24.86 -40.92 -7.26
CA HIS A 432 -24.35 -41.58 -6.07
C HIS A 432 -24.64 -40.76 -4.81
N LEU A 433 -24.61 -39.43 -4.89
CA LEU A 433 -25.08 -38.57 -3.81
C LEU A 433 -26.58 -38.80 -3.53
N GLY A 434 -27.40 -38.98 -4.58
CA GLY A 434 -28.80 -39.39 -4.47
C GLY A 434 -28.99 -40.73 -3.77
N MET A 435 -28.23 -41.76 -4.15
CA MET A 435 -28.24 -43.09 -3.49
C MET A 435 -27.86 -42.98 -2.00
N LEU A 436 -26.83 -42.19 -1.65
CA LEU A 436 -26.41 -41.98 -0.26
C LEU A 436 -27.52 -41.27 0.54
N LEU A 437 -28.13 -40.24 -0.03
CA LEU A 437 -29.26 -39.52 0.58
C LEU A 437 -30.50 -40.42 0.73
N GLN A 438 -30.79 -41.30 -0.22
CA GLN A 438 -31.86 -42.30 -0.10
C GLN A 438 -31.62 -43.23 1.11
N LEU A 439 -30.41 -43.79 1.26
CA LEU A 439 -30.08 -44.65 2.39
C LEU A 439 -30.24 -43.92 3.74
N ILE A 440 -29.76 -42.68 3.84
CA ILE A 440 -29.92 -41.82 5.04
C ILE A 440 -31.40 -41.54 5.34
N LEU A 441 -32.20 -41.22 4.32
CA LEU A 441 -33.62 -40.93 4.43
C LEU A 441 -34.41 -42.16 4.94
N GLY A 442 -34.06 -43.35 4.46
CA GLY A 442 -34.63 -44.60 4.96
C GLY A 442 -34.29 -44.86 6.44
N CYS A 443 -33.05 -44.57 6.89
CA CYS A 443 -32.72 -44.62 8.32
C CYS A 443 -33.59 -43.67 9.15
N ALA A 444 -33.74 -42.42 8.71
CA ALA A 444 -34.53 -41.40 9.41
C ALA A 444 -36.01 -41.79 9.59
N ILE A 445 -36.56 -42.57 8.65
CA ILE A 445 -37.98 -42.95 8.62
C ILE A 445 -38.25 -44.32 9.24
N LYS A 446 -37.26 -45.21 9.26
CA LYS A 446 -37.34 -46.53 9.90
C LYS A 446 -36.92 -46.52 11.38
N CYS A 447 -36.21 -45.48 11.85
CA CYS A 447 -35.83 -45.35 13.26
C CYS A 447 -37.04 -45.15 14.21
N GLU A 448 -36.84 -45.44 15.50
CA GLU A 448 -37.87 -45.27 16.55
C GLU A 448 -38.42 -43.84 16.62
N LYS A 449 -37.56 -42.84 16.38
CA LYS A 449 -37.85 -41.41 16.42
C LYS A 449 -38.44 -40.85 15.12
N LYS A 450 -38.82 -41.67 14.14
CA LYS A 450 -39.30 -41.25 12.81
C LYS A 450 -40.31 -40.09 12.78
N HIS A 451 -41.16 -39.97 13.81
CA HIS A 451 -42.13 -38.87 13.93
C HIS A 451 -41.46 -37.50 13.99
N GLU A 452 -40.30 -37.37 14.66
CA GLU A 452 -39.52 -36.13 14.75
C GLU A 452 -38.99 -35.73 13.35
N TYR A 453 -38.42 -36.68 12.61
CA TYR A 453 -37.86 -36.45 11.27
C TYR A 453 -38.94 -36.23 10.20
N ILE A 454 -40.05 -36.98 10.24
CA ILE A 454 -41.20 -36.78 9.35
C ILE A 454 -41.81 -35.40 9.58
N GLN A 455 -41.92 -34.94 10.83
CA GLN A 455 -42.40 -33.59 11.12
C GLN A 455 -41.49 -32.50 10.53
N ILE A 456 -40.16 -32.69 10.55
CA ILE A 456 -39.22 -31.78 9.88
C ILE A 456 -39.40 -31.82 8.36
N ILE A 457 -39.52 -32.99 7.74
CA ILE A 457 -39.76 -33.15 6.29
C ILE A 457 -41.04 -32.42 5.85
N MET A 458 -42.09 -32.47 6.68
CA MET A 458 -43.36 -31.76 6.42
C MET A 458 -43.27 -30.22 6.59
N THR A 459 -42.12 -29.66 6.95
CA THR A 459 -41.85 -28.20 6.92
C THR A 459 -41.09 -27.74 5.66
N LEU A 460 -40.67 -28.66 4.81
CA LEU A 460 -39.99 -28.36 3.53
C LEU A 460 -40.98 -27.88 2.47
N GLU A 461 -40.48 -27.33 1.37
CA GLU A 461 -41.30 -26.89 0.23
C GLU A 461 -42.01 -28.07 -0.45
N GLU A 462 -43.25 -27.87 -0.93
CA GLU A 462 -44.14 -28.94 -1.44
C GLU A 462 -43.51 -29.75 -2.60
N SER A 463 -42.74 -29.08 -3.46
CA SER A 463 -41.90 -29.66 -4.52
C SER A 463 -40.89 -30.68 -3.96
N VAL A 464 -40.19 -30.33 -2.88
CA VAL A 464 -39.22 -31.16 -2.18
C VAL A 464 -39.93 -32.30 -1.44
N GLN A 465 -41.08 -32.02 -0.81
CA GLN A 465 -41.87 -33.06 -0.14
C GLN A 465 -42.31 -34.16 -1.11
N HIS A 466 -42.70 -33.82 -2.36
CA HIS A 466 -43.01 -34.82 -3.39
C HIS A 466 -41.79 -35.66 -3.79
N VAL A 467 -40.62 -35.04 -4.06
CA VAL A 467 -39.39 -35.79 -4.40
C VAL A 467 -38.98 -36.73 -3.27
N VAL A 468 -39.02 -36.24 -2.02
CA VAL A 468 -38.74 -37.03 -0.82
C VAL A 468 -39.75 -38.17 -0.66
N MET A 469 -41.04 -37.93 -0.86
CA MET A 469 -42.09 -38.96 -0.79
C MET A 469 -41.90 -40.07 -1.85
N THR A 470 -41.51 -39.72 -3.08
CA THR A 470 -41.22 -40.70 -4.14
C THR A 470 -40.02 -41.57 -3.75
N ALA A 471 -38.93 -40.98 -3.27
CA ALA A 471 -37.75 -41.73 -2.80
C ALA A 471 -38.08 -42.69 -1.64
N ILE A 472 -38.98 -42.31 -0.74
CA ILE A 472 -39.48 -43.18 0.34
C ILE A 472 -40.30 -44.35 -0.24
N GLN A 473 -41.16 -44.10 -1.22
CA GLN A 473 -41.96 -45.15 -1.86
C GLN A 473 -41.07 -46.15 -2.61
N GLU A 474 -40.02 -45.69 -3.31
CA GLU A 474 -39.02 -46.56 -3.93
C GLU A 474 -38.34 -47.48 -2.90
N LEU A 475 -37.86 -46.93 -1.78
CA LEU A 475 -37.25 -47.70 -0.69
C LEU A 475 -38.21 -48.73 -0.08
N MET A 476 -39.46 -48.33 0.19
CA MET A 476 -40.46 -49.22 0.78
C MET A 476 -40.95 -50.31 -0.18
N SER A 477 -40.87 -50.09 -1.50
CA SER A 477 -41.37 -51.03 -2.52
C SER A 477 -40.51 -52.28 -2.73
N LYS A 478 -39.20 -52.19 -2.48
CA LYS A 478 -38.23 -53.27 -2.78
C LYS A 478 -38.06 -54.31 -1.67
N GLU A 479 -38.83 -54.21 -0.58
CA GLU A 479 -38.51 -54.85 0.70
C GLU A 479 -39.15 -56.24 0.94
N THR A 480 -39.84 -56.82 -0.06
CA THR A 480 -40.78 -57.94 0.18
C THR A 480 -40.25 -59.34 -0.23
N THR A 481 -38.97 -59.66 0.01
CA THR A 481 -38.50 -61.06 0.20
C THR A 481 -37.03 -61.12 0.67
N ALA A 482 -36.77 -61.63 1.87
CA ALA A 482 -35.66 -62.55 2.18
C ALA A 482 -35.58 -62.88 3.70
N THR A 483 -35.88 -64.12 4.08
CA THR A 483 -35.36 -64.74 5.32
C THR A 483 -35.18 -66.24 5.10
N PHE A 484 -33.94 -66.71 5.01
CA PHE A 484 -33.36 -67.85 5.74
C PHE A 484 -31.93 -68.05 5.23
N GLY A 485 -31.01 -68.47 6.11
CA GLY A 485 -29.60 -68.68 5.76
C GLY A 485 -29.15 -70.13 5.94
N ALA A 486 -27.82 -70.28 6.03
CA ALA A 486 -27.05 -71.49 6.33
C ALA A 486 -26.56 -72.36 5.15
N GLU A 487 -25.23 -72.27 4.97
CA GLU A 487 -24.28 -73.33 4.61
C GLU A 487 -24.01 -73.74 3.16
N VAL A 488 -22.75 -74.15 2.95
CA VAL A 488 -22.04 -74.25 1.67
C VAL A 488 -21.73 -75.71 1.36
N SER A 489 -22.30 -76.24 0.27
CA SER A 489 -21.76 -77.36 -0.52
C SER A 489 -22.57 -77.51 -1.81
N GLY A 490 -21.93 -77.46 -2.98
CA GLY A 490 -22.64 -77.64 -4.26
C GLY A 490 -22.02 -76.97 -5.50
N ASP A 491 -20.74 -76.59 -5.47
CA ASP A 491 -20.06 -75.72 -6.47
C ASP A 491 -19.76 -76.39 -7.83
N PHE A 492 -20.70 -77.22 -8.31
CA PHE A 492 -20.77 -77.81 -9.64
C PHE A 492 -22.24 -78.07 -10.03
N GLU A 493 -23.06 -78.49 -9.06
CA GLU A 493 -24.49 -78.71 -9.24
C GLU A 493 -25.23 -77.37 -9.41
N GLN A 494 -24.81 -76.30 -8.73
CA GLN A 494 -25.38 -74.96 -8.89
C GLN A 494 -25.07 -74.35 -10.27
N GLN A 495 -23.93 -74.68 -10.89
CA GLN A 495 -23.57 -74.21 -12.23
C GLN A 495 -24.34 -74.96 -13.34
N LEU A 496 -24.58 -76.27 -13.14
CA LEU A 496 -25.49 -77.05 -13.98
C LEU A 496 -26.95 -76.60 -13.81
N LYS A 497 -27.38 -76.30 -12.58
CA LYS A 497 -28.72 -75.78 -12.29
C LYS A 497 -28.95 -74.41 -12.92
N LYS A 498 -27.98 -73.49 -12.82
CA LYS A 498 -28.08 -72.17 -13.47
C LYS A 498 -28.18 -72.27 -14.99
N THR A 499 -27.38 -73.13 -15.63
CA THR A 499 -27.46 -73.34 -17.09
C THR A 499 -28.73 -74.09 -17.53
N LEU A 500 -29.36 -74.88 -16.64
CA LEU A 500 -30.69 -75.44 -16.86
C LEU A 500 -31.81 -74.42 -16.61
N GLU A 501 -31.63 -73.46 -15.71
CA GLU A 501 -32.58 -72.37 -15.43
C GLU A 501 -32.54 -71.31 -16.55
N GLU A 502 -31.36 -70.90 -17.00
CA GLU A 502 -31.16 -70.06 -18.20
C GLU A 502 -31.73 -70.74 -19.46
N LEU A 503 -31.61 -72.06 -19.58
CA LEU A 503 -32.24 -72.84 -20.66
C LEU A 503 -33.77 -72.96 -20.48
N ALA A 504 -34.27 -73.02 -19.25
CA ALA A 504 -35.71 -73.08 -18.96
C ALA A 504 -36.40 -71.73 -19.21
N GLU A 505 -35.77 -70.61 -18.88
CA GLU A 505 -36.25 -69.27 -19.25
C GLU A 505 -36.23 -69.10 -20.78
N ALA A 506 -35.14 -69.43 -21.45
CA ALA A 506 -35.07 -69.37 -22.92
C ALA A 506 -36.07 -70.33 -23.62
N LEU A 507 -36.43 -71.46 -23.00
CA LEU A 507 -37.49 -72.34 -23.48
C LEU A 507 -38.89 -71.80 -23.17
N ALA A 508 -39.09 -71.13 -22.03
CA ALA A 508 -40.35 -70.48 -21.66
C ALA A 508 -40.64 -69.28 -22.57
N GLU A 509 -39.67 -68.40 -22.81
CA GLU A 509 -39.78 -67.30 -23.78
C GLU A 509 -40.05 -67.85 -25.19
N LYS A 510 -39.35 -68.93 -25.60
CA LYS A 510 -39.60 -69.60 -26.88
C LYS A 510 -41.03 -70.16 -26.95
N ASP A 511 -41.53 -70.76 -25.89
CA ASP A 511 -42.86 -71.40 -25.88
C ASP A 511 -44.00 -70.37 -25.69
N GLU A 512 -43.76 -69.23 -25.05
CA GLU A 512 -44.65 -68.07 -25.04
C GLU A 512 -44.70 -67.40 -26.42
N LEU A 513 -43.54 -67.20 -27.07
CA LEU A 513 -43.49 -66.73 -28.47
C LEU A 513 -44.12 -67.74 -29.44
N ALA A 514 -43.96 -69.05 -29.20
CA ALA A 514 -44.60 -70.08 -30.00
C ALA A 514 -46.11 -70.15 -29.76
N GLN A 515 -46.59 -69.98 -28.53
CA GLN A 515 -48.01 -69.77 -28.24
C GLN A 515 -48.53 -68.52 -28.92
N ARG A 516 -47.78 -67.41 -28.90
CA ARG A 516 -48.21 -66.16 -29.55
C ARG A 516 -48.25 -66.28 -31.08
N CYS A 517 -47.32 -67.02 -31.67
CA CYS A 517 -47.39 -67.39 -33.08
C CYS A 517 -48.56 -68.34 -33.37
N GLN A 518 -48.85 -69.32 -32.50
CA GLN A 518 -50.01 -70.20 -32.65
C GLN A 518 -51.35 -69.46 -32.47
N GLU A 519 -51.46 -68.51 -31.54
CA GLU A 519 -52.64 -67.64 -31.42
C GLU A 519 -52.86 -66.81 -32.68
N LEU A 520 -51.78 -66.26 -33.25
CA LEU A 520 -51.83 -65.51 -34.50
C LEU A 520 -52.14 -66.41 -35.71
N ASP A 521 -51.55 -67.60 -35.81
CA ASP A 521 -51.86 -68.59 -36.85
C ASP A 521 -53.30 -69.12 -36.71
N ILE A 522 -53.82 -69.28 -35.49
CA ILE A 522 -55.23 -69.65 -35.24
C ILE A 522 -56.16 -68.49 -35.63
N GLN A 523 -55.83 -67.23 -35.32
CA GLN A 523 -56.60 -66.07 -35.77
C GLN A 523 -56.56 -65.93 -37.30
N VAL A 524 -55.40 -66.10 -37.92
CA VAL A 524 -55.23 -66.07 -39.39
C VAL A 524 -55.96 -67.24 -40.04
N THR A 525 -55.92 -68.43 -39.46
CA THR A 525 -56.66 -69.61 -39.95
C THR A 525 -58.15 -69.42 -39.79
N ALA A 526 -58.63 -68.90 -38.65
CA ALA A 526 -60.05 -68.60 -38.44
C ALA A 526 -60.55 -67.53 -39.43
N LEU A 527 -59.78 -66.46 -39.66
CA LEU A 527 -60.10 -65.45 -40.67
C LEU A 527 -60.02 -66.00 -42.11
N GLN A 528 -59.16 -66.99 -42.38
CA GLN A 528 -59.11 -67.67 -43.67
C GLN A 528 -60.27 -68.68 -43.84
N GLU A 529 -60.69 -69.38 -42.80
CA GLU A 529 -61.87 -70.25 -42.79
C GLU A 529 -63.16 -69.43 -42.89
N GLU A 530 -63.23 -68.24 -42.27
CA GLU A 530 -64.33 -67.29 -42.42
C GLU A 530 -64.34 -66.72 -43.84
N ARG A 531 -63.19 -66.28 -44.39
CA ARG A 531 -63.06 -65.85 -45.80
C ARG A 531 -63.42 -66.96 -46.79
N ASN A 532 -63.09 -68.22 -46.49
CA ASN A 532 -63.40 -69.37 -47.35
C ASN A 532 -64.87 -69.82 -47.20
N SER A 533 -65.46 -69.71 -46.02
CA SER A 533 -66.90 -69.93 -45.79
C SER A 533 -67.72 -68.85 -46.48
N LEU A 534 -67.34 -67.58 -46.36
CA LEU A 534 -67.99 -66.48 -47.07
C LEU A 534 -67.84 -66.60 -48.59
N LEU A 535 -66.72 -67.12 -49.10
CA LEU A 535 -66.60 -67.44 -50.54
C LEU A 535 -67.46 -68.63 -50.94
N ALA A 536 -67.47 -69.72 -50.18
CA ALA A 536 -68.31 -70.88 -50.47
C ALA A 536 -69.82 -70.55 -50.37
N GLU A 537 -70.20 -69.66 -49.45
CA GLU A 537 -71.55 -69.13 -49.33
C GLU A 537 -71.88 -68.19 -50.50
N ASN A 538 -70.93 -67.38 -50.97
CA ASN A 538 -71.08 -66.55 -52.17
C ASN A 538 -71.19 -67.39 -53.46
N ASP A 539 -70.40 -68.46 -53.60
CA ASP A 539 -70.50 -69.43 -54.71
C ASP A 539 -71.85 -70.17 -54.67
N VAL A 540 -72.30 -70.62 -53.48
CA VAL A 540 -73.62 -71.24 -53.29
C VAL A 540 -74.75 -70.24 -53.57
N LEU A 541 -74.58 -68.96 -53.25
CA LEU A 541 -75.54 -67.89 -53.58
C LEU A 541 -75.53 -67.56 -55.07
N ALA A 542 -74.38 -67.60 -55.76
CA ALA A 542 -74.27 -67.46 -57.20
C ALA A 542 -74.96 -68.62 -57.94
N ASP A 543 -74.74 -69.88 -57.51
CA ASP A 543 -75.46 -71.03 -58.04
C ASP A 543 -76.97 -70.98 -57.73
N ARG A 544 -77.37 -70.38 -56.60
CA ARG A 544 -78.79 -70.10 -56.30
C ARG A 544 -79.38 -69.03 -57.19
N ALA A 545 -78.63 -67.97 -57.52
CA ALA A 545 -79.06 -66.93 -58.46
C ALA A 545 -79.22 -67.53 -59.87
N ASN A 546 -78.25 -68.31 -60.34
CA ASN A 546 -78.31 -69.03 -61.62
C ASN A 546 -79.47 -70.04 -61.73
N GLN A 547 -80.08 -70.45 -60.62
CA GLN A 547 -81.25 -71.34 -60.59
C GLN A 547 -82.60 -70.60 -60.46
N LEU A 548 -82.62 -69.27 -60.32
CA LEU A 548 -83.84 -68.48 -60.14
C LEU A 548 -84.40 -67.81 -61.41
N ASP A 549 -83.70 -67.91 -62.54
CA ASP A 549 -84.08 -67.41 -63.89
C ASP A 549 -85.28 -68.16 -64.54
N SER A 550 -86.24 -68.67 -63.75
CA SER A 550 -87.34 -69.52 -64.23
C SER A 550 -88.75 -69.18 -63.71
N PHE A 551 -89.00 -67.94 -63.30
CA PHE A 551 -90.33 -67.47 -62.84
C PHE A 551 -90.83 -66.15 -63.46
N ASP A 552 -90.80 -66.07 -64.79
CA ASP A 552 -91.50 -65.03 -65.58
C ASP A 552 -93.05 -65.22 -65.52
N ASP A 553 -93.69 -64.82 -64.42
CA ASP A 553 -95.13 -64.49 -64.39
C ASP A 553 -95.48 -63.38 -63.37
N PRO A 554 -95.70 -62.13 -63.83
CA PRO A 554 -96.10 -61.00 -62.98
C PRO A 554 -97.46 -61.14 -62.27
N ALA A 555 -98.28 -62.15 -62.59
CA ALA A 555 -99.62 -62.31 -62.02
C ALA A 555 -99.62 -62.81 -60.55
N THR A 556 -98.53 -63.42 -60.08
CA THR A 556 -98.50 -64.08 -58.76
C THR A 556 -98.29 -63.12 -57.58
N PRO A 557 -98.73 -63.46 -56.35
CA PRO A 557 -98.45 -62.67 -55.15
C PRO A 557 -96.94 -62.51 -54.87
N SER A 558 -96.15 -63.52 -55.22
CA SER A 558 -94.69 -63.50 -55.09
C SER A 558 -94.05 -62.49 -56.04
N GLY A 559 -94.46 -62.45 -57.33
CA GLY A 559 -93.96 -61.48 -58.30
C GLY A 559 -94.23 -60.03 -57.87
N LYS A 560 -95.41 -59.73 -57.33
CA LYS A 560 -95.72 -58.39 -56.79
C LYS A 560 -94.84 -58.02 -55.60
N LYS A 561 -94.52 -58.97 -54.72
CA LYS A 561 -93.62 -58.75 -53.58
C LYS A 561 -92.16 -58.58 -54.03
N TYR A 562 -91.75 -59.30 -55.09
CA TYR A 562 -90.44 -59.15 -55.73
C TYR A 562 -90.29 -57.75 -56.34
N CYS A 563 -91.23 -57.28 -57.16
CA CYS A 563 -91.21 -55.92 -57.71
C CYS A 563 -91.21 -54.83 -56.62
N GLN A 564 -91.90 -55.05 -55.49
CA GLN A 564 -91.88 -54.10 -54.37
C GLN A 564 -90.52 -54.06 -53.67
N LEU A 565 -89.87 -55.21 -53.48
CA LEU A 565 -88.50 -55.31 -52.94
C LEU A 565 -87.46 -54.74 -53.92
N GLN A 566 -87.64 -54.94 -55.22
CA GLN A 566 -86.77 -54.39 -56.27
C GLN A 566 -86.85 -52.86 -56.31
N LEU A 567 -88.05 -52.27 -56.22
CA LEU A 567 -88.22 -50.82 -56.13
C LEU A 567 -87.61 -50.24 -54.84
N GLN A 568 -87.70 -50.97 -53.72
CA GLN A 568 -87.02 -50.56 -52.47
C GLN A 568 -85.50 -50.70 -52.56
N PHE A 569 -84.99 -51.69 -53.27
CA PHE A 569 -83.56 -51.86 -53.53
C PHE A 569 -83.02 -50.72 -54.41
N GLU A 570 -83.70 -50.38 -55.50
CA GLU A 570 -83.36 -49.24 -56.37
C GLU A 570 -83.36 -47.92 -55.58
N GLN A 571 -84.37 -47.68 -54.73
CA GLN A 571 -84.42 -46.49 -53.86
C GLN A 571 -83.27 -46.44 -52.85
N LEU A 572 -82.95 -47.55 -52.19
CA LEU A 572 -81.81 -47.63 -51.26
C LEU A 572 -80.47 -47.49 -51.98
N GLN A 573 -80.36 -47.94 -53.23
CA GLN A 573 -79.15 -47.81 -54.04
C GLN A 573 -78.95 -46.36 -54.52
N GLU A 574 -80.02 -45.65 -54.89
CA GLU A 574 -79.99 -44.22 -55.20
C GLU A 574 -79.67 -43.37 -53.94
N GLU A 575 -80.25 -43.70 -52.78
CA GLU A 575 -79.94 -43.04 -51.51
C GLU A 575 -78.49 -43.29 -51.08
N ASN A 576 -77.96 -44.51 -51.24
CA ASN A 576 -76.58 -44.83 -50.93
C ASN A 576 -75.60 -44.08 -51.84
N PHE A 577 -75.82 -44.06 -53.17
CA PHE A 577 -75.00 -43.28 -54.10
C PHE A 577 -75.01 -41.77 -53.76
N ARG A 578 -76.15 -41.23 -53.31
CA ARG A 578 -76.26 -39.85 -52.84
C ARG A 578 -75.49 -39.60 -51.53
N LEU A 579 -75.45 -40.57 -50.62
CA LEU A 579 -74.68 -40.50 -49.37
C LEU A 579 -73.17 -40.64 -49.63
N GLU A 580 -72.75 -41.47 -50.60
CA GLU A 580 -71.36 -41.57 -51.04
C GLU A 580 -70.87 -40.25 -51.68
N ALA A 581 -71.67 -39.64 -52.56
CA ALA A 581 -71.37 -38.33 -53.13
C ALA A 581 -71.21 -37.25 -52.04
N ALA A 582 -72.15 -37.18 -51.08
CA ALA A 582 -72.07 -36.24 -49.98
C ALA A 582 -70.85 -36.48 -49.05
N LYS A 583 -70.47 -37.76 -48.85
CA LYS A 583 -69.27 -38.15 -48.09
C LYS A 583 -67.98 -37.69 -48.79
N ASP A 584 -67.93 -37.77 -50.12
CA ASP A 584 -66.79 -37.27 -50.89
C ASP A 584 -66.73 -35.72 -50.93
N ASP A 585 -67.88 -35.03 -51.02
CA ASP A 585 -67.93 -33.57 -50.84
C ASP A 585 -67.38 -33.15 -49.46
N TYR A 586 -67.79 -33.84 -48.38
CA TYR A 586 -67.25 -33.59 -47.03
C TYR A 586 -65.75 -33.92 -46.93
N ARG A 587 -65.27 -34.98 -47.59
CA ARG A 587 -63.85 -35.33 -47.64
C ARG A 587 -63.02 -34.23 -48.31
N ILE A 588 -63.46 -33.74 -49.47
CA ILE A 588 -62.82 -32.61 -50.17
C ILE A 588 -62.81 -31.37 -49.27
N HIS A 589 -63.90 -31.07 -48.57
CA HIS A 589 -63.94 -29.92 -47.65
C HIS A 589 -62.98 -30.07 -46.45
N CYS A 590 -62.81 -31.27 -45.89
CA CYS A 590 -61.77 -31.53 -44.89
C CYS A 590 -60.36 -31.31 -45.47
N GLU A 591 -60.08 -31.84 -46.66
CA GLU A 591 -58.79 -31.63 -47.35
C GLU A 591 -58.54 -30.15 -47.71
N GLU A 592 -59.57 -29.32 -47.85
CA GLU A 592 -59.44 -27.86 -47.99
C GLU A 592 -59.17 -27.16 -46.65
N LEU A 593 -59.84 -27.57 -45.58
CA LEU A 593 -59.63 -27.01 -44.24
C LEU A 593 -58.24 -27.34 -43.69
N GLU A 594 -57.71 -28.54 -43.95
CA GLU A 594 -56.34 -28.94 -43.61
C GLU A 594 -55.30 -28.09 -44.34
N LYS A 595 -55.51 -27.78 -45.63
CA LYS A 595 -54.63 -26.88 -46.40
C LYS A 595 -54.61 -25.47 -45.81
N HIS A 596 -55.78 -24.91 -45.49
CA HIS A 596 -55.88 -23.60 -44.84
C HIS A 596 -55.25 -23.61 -43.43
N LEU A 597 -55.34 -24.71 -42.68
CA LEU A 597 -54.67 -24.84 -41.37
C LEU A 597 -53.15 -24.76 -41.52
N ILE A 598 -52.58 -25.48 -42.50
CA ILE A 598 -51.14 -25.47 -42.80
C ILE A 598 -50.67 -24.08 -43.26
N GLU A 599 -51.44 -23.39 -44.12
CA GLU A 599 -51.14 -22.02 -44.54
C GLU A 599 -51.15 -21.03 -43.36
N VAL A 600 -52.10 -21.16 -42.44
CA VAL A 600 -52.18 -20.32 -41.23
C VAL A 600 -51.05 -20.64 -40.24
N GLN A 601 -50.68 -21.92 -40.08
CA GLN A 601 -49.53 -22.33 -39.26
C GLN A 601 -48.23 -21.73 -39.80
N HIS A 602 -47.92 -21.95 -41.09
CA HIS A 602 -46.70 -21.43 -41.71
C HIS A 602 -46.59 -19.91 -41.58
N ARG A 603 -47.71 -19.19 -41.78
CA ARG A 603 -47.77 -17.73 -41.61
C ARG A 603 -47.62 -17.28 -40.15
N ASN A 604 -48.01 -18.09 -39.19
CA ASN A 604 -47.79 -17.83 -37.77
C ASN A 604 -46.31 -18.03 -37.39
N ASP A 605 -45.64 -19.01 -38.01
CA ASP A 605 -44.21 -19.25 -37.82
C ASP A 605 -43.37 -18.12 -38.43
N GLU A 606 -43.72 -17.64 -39.64
CA GLU A 606 -43.13 -16.42 -40.25
C GLU A 606 -43.25 -15.21 -39.32
N LEU A 607 -44.45 -14.96 -38.76
CA LEU A 607 -44.70 -13.85 -37.85
C LEU A 607 -43.98 -14.00 -36.50
N THR A 608 -43.77 -15.23 -36.05
CA THR A 608 -43.02 -15.52 -34.81
C THR A 608 -41.53 -15.27 -35.01
N SER A 609 -40.95 -15.74 -36.11
CA SER A 609 -39.57 -15.46 -36.52
C SER A 609 -39.29 -13.95 -36.65
N LEU A 610 -40.15 -13.21 -37.37
CA LEU A 610 -40.05 -11.75 -37.48
C LEU A 610 -40.20 -11.02 -36.13
N ALA A 611 -40.99 -11.57 -35.20
CA ALA A 611 -41.11 -11.04 -33.84
C ALA A 611 -39.87 -11.34 -32.97
N GLU A 612 -39.08 -12.35 -33.30
CA GLU A 612 -37.81 -12.69 -32.65
C GLU A 612 -36.65 -11.86 -33.20
N GLU A 613 -36.55 -11.70 -34.52
CA GLU A 613 -35.63 -10.73 -35.15
C GLU A 613 -35.86 -9.32 -34.60
N SER A 614 -37.12 -8.90 -34.45
CA SER A 614 -37.48 -7.59 -33.88
C SER A 614 -37.17 -7.46 -32.37
N ARG A 615 -36.93 -8.56 -31.64
CA ARG A 615 -36.39 -8.52 -30.26
C ARG A 615 -34.88 -8.39 -30.30
N ALA A 616 -34.19 -9.25 -31.06
CA ALA A 616 -32.74 -9.22 -31.21
C ALA A 616 -32.22 -7.83 -31.65
N LEU A 617 -32.83 -7.24 -32.68
CA LEU A 617 -32.50 -5.89 -33.16
C LEU A 617 -32.78 -4.78 -32.11
N LYS A 618 -33.73 -4.99 -31.20
CA LYS A 618 -33.98 -4.06 -30.09
C LYS A 618 -32.90 -4.20 -29.01
N ASP A 619 -32.51 -5.41 -28.68
CA ASP A 619 -31.51 -5.68 -27.65
C ASP A 619 -30.11 -5.23 -28.12
N GLU A 620 -29.78 -5.41 -29.40
CA GLU A 620 -28.61 -4.77 -30.03
C GLU A 620 -28.63 -3.24 -29.91
N LEU A 621 -29.79 -2.61 -30.15
CA LEU A 621 -29.94 -1.15 -30.07
C LEU A 621 -29.79 -0.64 -28.63
N ASP A 622 -30.31 -1.37 -27.64
CA ASP A 622 -30.12 -1.06 -26.21
C ASP A 622 -28.66 -1.33 -25.75
N VAL A 623 -27.96 -2.31 -26.32
CA VAL A 623 -26.50 -2.48 -26.16
C VAL A 623 -25.73 -1.31 -26.77
N LEU A 624 -26.07 -0.87 -27.98
CA LEU A 624 -25.44 0.28 -28.65
C LEU A 624 -25.67 1.59 -27.89
N ARG A 625 -26.84 1.79 -27.27
CA ARG A 625 -27.08 2.89 -26.32
C ARG A 625 -26.14 2.81 -25.12
N SER A 626 -25.99 1.64 -24.50
CA SER A 626 -25.05 1.42 -23.39
C SER A 626 -23.59 1.64 -23.81
N CYS A 627 -23.21 1.35 -25.06
CA CYS A 627 -21.92 1.72 -25.62
C CYS A 627 -21.76 3.25 -25.77
N SER A 628 -22.78 3.95 -26.27
CA SER A 628 -22.78 5.41 -26.40
C SER A 628 -22.68 6.12 -25.04
N ASP A 629 -23.43 5.68 -24.04
CA ASP A 629 -23.39 6.24 -22.69
C ASP A 629 -22.04 5.98 -21.99
N ARG A 630 -21.38 4.87 -22.31
CA ARG A 630 -20.00 4.60 -21.88
C ARG A 630 -19.00 5.49 -22.60
N ALA A 631 -19.15 5.71 -23.90
CA ALA A 631 -18.29 6.62 -24.67
C ALA A 631 -18.33 8.05 -24.12
N VAL A 632 -19.53 8.62 -23.88
CA VAL A 632 -19.69 9.96 -23.29
C VAL A 632 -19.06 10.07 -21.89
N LYS A 633 -19.16 9.02 -21.06
CA LYS A 633 -18.48 8.97 -19.75
C LYS A 633 -16.96 8.91 -19.87
N LEU A 634 -16.44 8.20 -20.87
CA LEU A 634 -15.00 8.12 -21.16
C LEU A 634 -14.47 9.46 -21.71
N GLU A 635 -15.19 10.13 -22.61
CA GLU A 635 -14.84 11.47 -23.10
C GLU A 635 -14.79 12.49 -21.95
N ALA A 636 -15.80 12.51 -21.07
CA ALA A 636 -15.79 13.36 -19.87
C ALA A 636 -14.63 13.03 -18.92
N SER A 637 -14.24 11.75 -18.82
CA SER A 637 -13.08 11.31 -18.03
C SER A 637 -11.76 11.75 -18.66
N VAL A 638 -11.62 11.66 -19.97
CA VAL A 638 -10.45 12.12 -20.75
C VAL A 638 -10.24 13.62 -20.59
N GLU A 639 -11.29 14.43 -20.65
CA GLU A 639 -11.18 15.87 -20.39
C GLU A 639 -10.83 16.16 -18.91
N GLY A 640 -11.34 15.35 -17.98
CA GLY A 640 -10.90 15.36 -16.58
C GLY A 640 -9.41 15.04 -16.40
N TYR A 641 -8.87 14.07 -17.14
CA TYR A 641 -7.43 13.75 -17.16
C TYR A 641 -6.60 14.83 -17.85
N ARG A 642 -7.12 15.44 -18.92
CA ARG A 642 -6.49 16.60 -19.60
C ARG A 642 -6.25 17.74 -18.62
N LYS A 643 -7.28 18.10 -17.85
CA LYS A 643 -7.15 19.13 -16.80
C LYS A 643 -6.14 18.73 -15.72
N LYS A 644 -6.17 17.48 -15.24
CA LYS A 644 -5.17 16.97 -14.28
C LYS A 644 -3.73 17.03 -14.81
N LEU A 645 -3.52 16.89 -16.12
CA LEU A 645 -2.19 17.06 -16.75
C LEU A 645 -1.74 18.52 -16.79
N GLU A 646 -2.67 19.47 -16.97
CA GLU A 646 -2.38 20.91 -16.86
C GLU A 646 -2.07 21.29 -15.40
N ASP A 647 -2.85 20.81 -14.43
CA ASP A 647 -2.60 20.97 -12.99
C ASP A 647 -1.22 20.38 -12.59
N LEU A 648 -0.85 19.20 -13.13
CA LEU A 648 0.47 18.59 -12.93
C LEU A 648 1.62 19.42 -13.53
N ALA A 649 1.39 20.11 -14.66
CA ALA A 649 2.40 20.98 -15.26
C ALA A 649 2.68 22.22 -14.40
N ASP A 650 1.67 22.76 -13.71
CA ASP A 650 1.84 23.83 -12.73
C ASP A 650 2.41 23.32 -11.39
N LEU A 651 2.02 22.13 -10.94
CA LEU A 651 2.62 21.52 -9.75
C LEU A 651 4.13 21.28 -9.94
N ARG A 652 4.57 20.84 -11.13
CA ARG A 652 6.01 20.73 -11.47
C ARG A 652 6.75 22.07 -11.41
N LYS A 653 6.11 23.19 -11.77
CA LYS A 653 6.70 24.55 -11.60
C LYS A 653 6.82 24.92 -10.13
N GLN A 654 5.83 24.55 -9.31
CA GLN A 654 5.86 24.78 -7.86
C GLN A 654 6.95 23.96 -7.16
N VAL A 655 7.06 22.66 -7.50
CA VAL A 655 8.14 21.78 -7.01
C VAL A 655 9.51 22.38 -7.35
N LYS A 656 9.75 22.77 -8.61
CA LYS A 656 11.01 23.42 -8.98
C LYS A 656 11.28 24.72 -8.21
N SER A 657 10.25 25.54 -7.99
CA SER A 657 10.38 26.75 -7.16
C SER A 657 10.66 26.45 -5.68
N LEU A 658 10.32 25.26 -5.18
CA LEU A 658 10.66 24.80 -3.83
C LEU A 658 12.07 24.19 -3.78
N GLU A 659 12.51 23.49 -4.83
CA GLU A 659 13.89 23.02 -5.01
C GLU A 659 14.88 24.20 -5.03
N ASP A 660 14.62 25.22 -5.85
CA ASP A 660 15.43 26.45 -5.92
C ASP A 660 15.51 27.17 -4.55
N LYS A 661 14.40 27.18 -3.79
CA LYS A 661 14.35 27.74 -2.43
C LYS A 661 15.11 26.89 -1.42
N ASN A 662 14.98 25.56 -1.47
CA ASN A 662 15.70 24.65 -0.58
C ASN A 662 17.21 24.71 -0.83
N LEU A 663 17.65 24.85 -2.07
CA LEU A 663 19.05 25.10 -2.41
C LEU A 663 19.53 26.43 -1.81
N THR A 664 18.73 27.49 -1.90
CA THR A 664 19.01 28.81 -1.30
C THR A 664 19.08 28.73 0.23
N TYR A 665 18.18 27.99 0.88
CA TYR A 665 18.19 27.78 2.33
C TYR A 665 19.39 26.92 2.78
N MET A 666 19.77 25.90 2.00
CA MET A 666 20.95 25.07 2.27
C MET A 666 22.24 25.90 2.21
N GLN A 667 22.41 26.73 1.16
CA GLN A 667 23.52 27.68 1.05
C GLN A 667 23.54 28.68 2.22
N SER A 668 22.36 29.16 2.64
CA SER A 668 22.23 30.05 3.79
C SER A 668 22.63 29.36 5.11
N SER A 669 22.24 28.09 5.30
CA SER A 669 22.62 27.30 6.49
C SER A 669 24.13 27.09 6.57
N VAL A 670 24.77 26.70 5.46
CA VAL A 670 26.25 26.55 5.40
C VAL A 670 26.96 27.87 5.71
N SER A 671 26.46 29.01 5.19
CA SER A 671 27.01 30.33 5.53
C SER A 671 26.87 30.66 7.02
N LEU A 672 25.73 30.34 7.63
CA LEU A 672 25.49 30.56 9.07
C LEU A 672 26.32 29.63 9.95
N GLU A 673 26.55 28.38 9.53
CA GLU A 673 27.47 27.46 10.21
C GLU A 673 28.92 27.93 10.14
N GLU A 674 29.35 28.51 9.02
CA GLU A 674 30.65 29.17 8.89
C GLU A 674 30.78 30.39 9.83
N GLU A 675 29.76 31.26 9.90
CA GLU A 675 29.74 32.39 10.82
C GLU A 675 29.74 31.93 12.28
N LEU A 676 28.98 30.88 12.62
CA LEU A 676 28.99 30.27 13.96
C LEU A 676 30.36 29.66 14.31
N ARG A 677 31.07 29.08 13.33
CA ARG A 677 32.44 28.56 13.50
C ARG A 677 33.42 29.71 13.78
N LYS A 678 33.33 30.80 13.02
CA LYS A 678 34.15 32.03 13.19
C LYS A 678 33.87 32.70 14.54
N ALA A 679 32.59 32.80 14.94
CA ALA A 679 32.18 33.33 16.24
C ALA A 679 32.69 32.48 17.42
N ASN A 680 32.71 31.15 17.29
CA ASN A 680 33.28 30.26 18.32
C ASN A 680 34.81 30.38 18.41
N ALA A 681 35.52 30.55 17.30
CA ALA A 681 36.96 30.84 17.31
C ALA A 681 37.26 32.18 18.01
N ALA A 682 36.52 33.24 17.66
CA ALA A 682 36.64 34.54 18.31
C ALA A 682 36.31 34.49 19.82
N ARG A 683 35.27 33.76 20.22
CA ARG A 683 34.94 33.52 21.64
C ARG A 683 36.08 32.81 22.38
N THR A 684 36.75 31.86 21.72
CA THR A 684 37.89 31.13 22.30
C THR A 684 39.09 32.06 22.50
N GLN A 685 39.43 32.90 21.51
CA GLN A 685 40.46 33.93 21.64
C GLN A 685 40.14 34.94 22.76
N LEU A 686 38.87 35.38 22.86
CA LEU A 686 38.42 36.32 23.88
C LEU A 686 38.58 35.72 25.29
N GLU A 687 38.32 34.42 25.48
CA GLU A 687 38.55 33.74 26.76
C GLU A 687 40.06 33.63 27.09
N THR A 688 40.92 33.46 26.09
CA THR A 688 42.40 33.56 26.26
C THR A 688 42.81 34.96 26.69
N TYR A 689 42.27 36.01 26.07
CA TYR A 689 42.54 37.40 26.47
C TYR A 689 42.04 37.71 27.88
N LYS A 690 40.88 37.19 28.31
CA LYS A 690 40.44 37.31 29.72
C LYS A 690 41.45 36.71 30.70
N ARG A 691 42.00 35.52 30.39
CA ARG A 691 43.02 34.87 31.23
C ARG A 691 44.29 35.73 31.32
N GLN A 692 44.76 36.28 30.20
CA GLN A 692 45.89 37.20 30.16
C GLN A 692 45.62 38.49 30.97
N ILE A 693 44.43 39.09 30.84
CA ILE A 693 44.03 40.28 31.61
C ILE A 693 43.99 39.99 33.11
N HIS A 694 43.52 38.79 33.51
CA HIS A 694 43.51 38.36 34.91
C HIS A 694 44.93 38.12 35.46
N GLU A 695 45.81 37.49 34.67
CA GLU A 695 47.21 37.30 35.05
C GLU A 695 47.97 38.64 35.16
N LEU A 696 47.72 39.58 34.25
CA LEU A 696 48.26 40.94 34.31
C LEU A 696 47.73 41.72 35.52
N HIS A 697 46.44 41.61 35.86
CA HIS A 697 45.89 42.18 37.10
C HIS A 697 46.56 41.60 38.35
N LYS A 698 46.81 40.28 38.38
CA LYS A 698 47.54 39.64 39.47
C LYS A 698 48.96 40.18 39.58
N LYS A 699 49.71 40.24 38.47
CA LYS A 699 51.08 40.81 38.43
C LYS A 699 51.09 42.27 38.89
N LEU A 700 50.14 43.10 38.43
CA LEU A 700 49.99 44.49 38.87
C LEU A 700 49.72 44.60 40.37
N SER A 701 48.86 43.73 40.93
CA SER A 701 48.60 43.68 42.37
C SER A 701 49.83 43.23 43.19
N ASP A 702 50.63 42.30 42.65
CA ASP A 702 51.87 41.82 43.28
C ASP A 702 53.03 42.82 43.18
N GLU A 703 53.07 43.68 42.16
CA GLU A 703 53.99 44.82 42.07
C GLU A 703 53.54 45.99 42.95
N SER A 704 52.24 46.33 42.98
CA SER A 704 51.71 47.37 43.89
C SER A 704 52.08 47.07 45.34
N ARG A 705 51.83 45.82 45.78
CA ARG A 705 52.20 45.36 47.12
C ARG A 705 53.71 45.42 47.39
N ARG A 706 54.55 45.26 46.37
CA ARG A 706 56.01 45.44 46.50
C ARG A 706 56.40 46.91 46.59
N ALA A 707 55.75 47.79 45.84
CA ALA A 707 55.93 49.24 45.96
C ALA A 707 55.48 49.75 47.35
N ASP A 708 54.34 49.26 47.87
CA ASP A 708 53.84 49.58 49.21
C ASP A 708 54.84 49.16 50.31
N ASN A 709 55.41 47.95 50.21
CA ASN A 709 56.45 47.47 51.12
C ASN A 709 57.73 48.33 51.04
N LEU A 710 58.21 48.66 49.84
CA LEU A 710 59.40 49.48 49.64
C LEU A 710 59.20 50.92 50.14
N ALA A 711 57.99 51.48 49.99
CA ALA A 711 57.64 52.79 50.56
C ALA A 711 57.65 52.77 52.10
N PHE A 712 57.17 51.67 52.72
CA PHE A 712 57.24 51.48 54.16
C PHE A 712 58.69 51.32 54.66
N GLU A 713 59.54 50.59 53.93
CA GLU A 713 60.98 50.48 54.22
C GLU A 713 61.70 51.82 54.08
N MET A 714 61.47 52.56 52.97
CA MET A 714 62.01 53.91 52.78
C MET A 714 61.62 54.83 53.95
N LYS A 715 60.34 54.83 54.36
CA LYS A 715 59.90 55.63 55.50
C LYS A 715 60.63 55.26 56.80
N GLN A 716 60.88 53.97 57.06
CA GLN A 716 61.71 53.58 58.21
C GLN A 716 63.16 54.07 58.09
N PHE A 717 63.73 54.14 56.89
CA PHE A 717 65.07 54.68 56.68
C PHE A 717 65.10 56.21 56.83
N GLU A 718 64.06 56.92 56.40
CA GLU A 718 63.88 58.35 56.67
C GLU A 718 63.76 58.62 58.18
N GLU A 719 62.89 57.90 58.91
CA GLU A 719 62.74 58.03 60.36
C GLU A 719 64.08 57.77 61.10
N LYS A 720 64.86 56.77 60.67
CA LYS A 720 66.21 56.50 61.20
C LYS A 720 67.20 57.61 60.85
N TYR A 721 67.21 58.10 59.62
CA TYR A 721 68.05 59.22 59.19
C TYR A 721 67.75 60.48 60.02
N ASP A 722 66.48 60.77 60.26
CA ASP A 722 66.01 61.89 61.07
C ASP A 722 66.50 61.80 62.52
N THR A 723 66.52 60.59 63.11
CA THR A 723 67.10 60.39 64.45
C THR A 723 68.63 60.62 64.47
N LEU A 724 69.35 60.06 63.50
CA LEU A 724 70.81 60.23 63.38
C LEU A 724 71.21 61.69 63.09
N GLN A 725 70.41 62.41 62.31
CA GLN A 725 70.61 63.84 62.04
C GLN A 725 70.39 64.68 63.30
N LYS A 726 69.38 64.36 64.13
CA LYS A 726 69.15 65.01 65.44
C LYS A 726 70.25 64.68 66.46
N GLU A 727 70.79 63.47 66.45
CA GLU A 727 71.98 63.11 67.25
C GLU A 727 73.23 63.86 66.79
N LYS A 728 73.46 63.95 65.48
CA LYS A 728 74.54 64.73 64.87
C LYS A 728 74.42 66.23 65.21
N GLU A 729 73.21 66.79 65.20
CA GLU A 729 72.97 68.18 65.62
C GLU A 729 73.23 68.38 67.12
N ARG A 730 72.80 67.45 67.98
CA ARG A 730 73.18 67.44 69.40
C ARG A 730 74.70 67.40 69.58
N MET A 731 75.40 66.52 68.87
CA MET A 731 76.86 66.38 68.91
C MET A 731 77.57 67.64 68.38
N ILE A 732 76.98 68.37 67.42
CA ILE A 732 77.46 69.66 66.95
C ILE A 732 77.30 70.74 68.03
N ILE A 733 76.15 70.80 68.71
CA ILE A 733 75.90 71.73 69.82
C ILE A 733 76.84 71.44 71.00
N GLU A 734 77.02 70.18 71.37
CA GLU A 734 77.96 69.76 72.43
C GLU A 734 79.40 70.08 72.06
N ARG A 735 79.83 69.77 70.82
CA ARG A 735 81.13 70.17 70.27
C ARG A 735 81.33 71.68 70.34
N ASP A 736 80.33 72.48 69.96
CA ASP A 736 80.49 73.92 69.88
C ASP A 736 80.42 74.59 71.26
N SER A 737 79.70 74.04 72.25
CA SER A 737 79.82 74.44 73.65
C SER A 737 81.19 74.03 74.26
N LEU A 738 81.73 72.87 73.89
CA LEU A 738 83.08 72.44 74.25
C LEU A 738 84.18 73.25 73.54
N LYS A 739 83.88 73.87 72.38
CA LYS A 739 84.71 74.91 71.78
C LYS A 739 84.57 76.23 72.49
N GLU A 740 83.35 76.68 72.79
CA GLU A 740 83.07 77.96 73.44
C GLU A 740 83.76 78.03 74.80
N THR A 741 83.62 76.99 75.62
CA THR A 741 84.39 76.84 76.88
C THR A 741 85.92 76.73 76.66
N ASN A 742 86.38 76.12 75.55
CA ASN A 742 87.80 76.17 75.16
C ASN A 742 88.24 77.57 74.73
N GLU A 743 87.35 78.36 74.14
CA GLU A 743 87.59 79.71 73.66
C GLU A 743 87.45 80.73 74.79
N GLU A 744 86.66 80.48 75.84
CA GLU A 744 86.71 81.18 77.13
C GLU A 744 88.02 80.88 77.89
N LEU A 745 88.44 79.61 77.93
CA LEU A 745 89.74 79.22 78.49
C LEU A 745 90.91 79.82 77.70
N LYS A 746 90.81 79.90 76.37
CA LYS A 746 91.78 80.64 75.56
C LYS A 746 91.64 82.15 75.72
N CYS A 747 90.44 82.72 75.83
CA CYS A 747 90.25 84.16 76.01
C CYS A 747 90.71 84.65 77.38
N THR A 748 90.67 83.81 78.42
CA THR A 748 91.35 84.13 79.70
C THR A 748 92.87 84.06 79.56
N GLN A 749 93.43 83.11 78.80
CA GLN A 749 94.86 83.08 78.45
C GLN A 749 95.27 84.20 77.46
N VAL A 750 94.35 84.71 76.64
CA VAL A 750 94.61 85.66 75.55
C VAL A 750 94.28 87.10 75.95
N GLN A 751 93.35 87.36 76.88
CA GLN A 751 93.29 88.65 77.59
C GLN A 751 94.59 88.93 78.34
N GLN A 752 95.30 87.89 78.79
CA GLN A 752 96.64 88.01 79.36
C GLN A 752 97.75 88.27 78.31
N HIS A 753 97.46 88.14 77.01
CA HIS A 753 98.49 88.13 75.96
C HIS A 753 98.27 89.09 74.76
N GLN A 754 97.04 89.53 74.49
CA GLN A 754 96.66 90.42 73.37
C GLN A 754 96.42 91.88 73.75
N LEU A 755 96.97 92.33 74.88
CA LEU A 755 97.21 93.76 75.15
C LEU A 755 98.35 94.36 74.28
N LEU A 756 98.78 93.65 73.24
CA LEU A 756 99.88 93.99 72.34
C LEU A 756 99.50 93.76 70.85
N GLN A 757 98.90 94.79 70.24
CA GLN A 757 98.90 95.10 68.78
C GLN A 757 98.22 94.14 67.77
N ALA A 758 97.70 94.57 66.61
CA ALA A 758 96.59 95.52 66.33
C ALA A 758 96.26 95.58 64.81
N GLY A 759 95.02 95.24 64.40
CA GLY A 759 94.40 95.59 63.10
C GLY A 759 94.59 94.64 61.88
N ILE A 760 93.86 94.76 60.75
CA ILE A 760 92.62 95.54 60.46
C ILE A 760 91.90 95.13 59.12
N ILE A 761 90.56 94.98 59.13
CA ILE A 761 89.53 95.19 58.03
C ILE A 761 89.35 94.12 56.86
N PRO A 762 88.12 93.97 56.24
CA PRO A 762 87.62 92.69 55.65
C PRO A 762 86.76 92.78 54.33
N ALA A 763 85.73 91.89 54.16
CA ALA A 763 84.56 91.87 53.22
C ALA A 763 84.75 91.26 51.80
N GLY A 764 83.72 90.74 51.08
CA GLY A 764 82.25 90.66 51.29
C GLY A 764 81.50 89.69 50.32
N SER A 765 80.16 89.70 50.27
CA SER A 765 79.25 88.75 49.54
C SER A 765 78.04 89.49 48.87
N PRO A 766 76.80 88.96 48.68
CA PRO A 766 76.24 87.74 48.01
C PRO A 766 75.18 88.12 46.91
N SER A 767 74.36 87.17 46.40
CA SER A 767 72.90 87.39 46.10
C SER A 767 72.13 86.16 45.56
N HIS A 768 70.81 86.10 45.80
CA HIS A 768 69.75 85.29 45.16
C HIS A 768 68.66 86.25 44.66
N ASP A 769 67.72 85.84 43.77
CA ASP A 769 66.27 85.89 44.08
C ASP A 769 65.33 85.21 43.05
N ASN A 770 64.03 85.13 43.42
CA ASN A 770 62.89 84.68 42.61
C ASN A 770 62.21 85.85 41.86
N LEU A 771 61.19 85.58 41.03
CA LEU A 771 59.76 85.93 41.30
C LEU A 771 58.84 85.49 40.13
N ALA A 772 57.52 85.43 40.35
CA ALA A 772 56.51 85.09 39.34
C ALA A 772 55.29 86.04 39.32
N ALA A 773 54.78 86.28 38.11
CA ALA A 773 53.39 86.56 37.68
C ALA A 773 52.44 87.50 38.47
N GLU A 774 52.03 88.58 37.77
CA GLU A 774 50.79 89.36 37.88
C GLU A 774 50.50 89.96 36.48
N ILE A 775 49.33 90.46 36.03
CA ILE A 775 47.86 90.39 36.29
C ILE A 775 47.23 91.06 35.03
N LEU A 776 46.12 90.70 34.39
CA LEU A 776 45.02 89.71 34.53
C LEU A 776 44.44 89.43 33.11
N PRO A 777 43.18 88.96 32.97
CA PRO A 777 42.77 87.57 32.97
C PRO A 777 43.03 86.88 31.61
N ILE A 778 43.95 85.92 31.59
CA ILE A 778 44.24 85.12 30.38
C ILE A 778 43.39 83.83 30.35
N GLU A 779 42.83 83.42 31.50
CA GLU A 779 42.35 82.06 31.78
C GLU A 779 41.32 81.56 30.77
N TYR A 780 40.37 82.37 30.32
CA TYR A 780 39.33 81.94 29.37
C TYR A 780 39.82 81.87 27.92
N ARG A 781 40.84 82.66 27.53
CA ARG A 781 41.51 82.50 26.23
C ARG A 781 42.46 81.32 26.26
N GLU A 782 43.22 81.16 27.34
CA GLU A 782 44.09 80.00 27.51
C GLU A 782 43.33 78.70 27.67
N LYS A 783 42.18 78.62 28.35
CA LYS A 783 41.48 77.33 28.45
C LYS A 783 40.99 76.84 27.08
N PHE A 784 40.55 77.75 26.21
CA PHE A 784 40.15 77.40 24.84
C PHE A 784 41.36 77.04 23.96
N ILE A 785 42.42 77.85 23.98
CA ILE A 785 43.63 77.61 23.19
C ILE A 785 44.40 76.38 23.68
N ARG A 786 44.54 76.19 25.00
CA ARG A 786 45.14 75.00 25.61
C ARG A 786 44.33 73.76 25.27
N LEU A 787 42.99 73.73 25.44
CA LEU A 787 42.21 72.54 25.07
C LEU A 787 42.26 72.21 23.56
N GLN A 788 42.34 73.21 22.67
CA GLN A 788 42.57 72.97 21.24
C GLN A 788 44.01 72.53 20.93
N HIS A 789 45.01 73.07 21.62
CA HIS A 789 46.41 72.70 21.45
C HIS A 789 46.70 71.31 22.03
N GLU A 790 46.13 70.97 23.18
CA GLU A 790 46.18 69.68 23.87
C GLU A 790 45.53 68.58 23.02
N ASN A 791 44.33 68.79 22.47
CA ASN A 791 43.73 67.85 21.51
C ASN A 791 44.56 67.69 20.23
N LYS A 792 45.26 68.73 19.79
CA LYS A 792 46.16 68.67 18.62
C LYS A 792 47.48 67.95 18.95
N MET A 793 48.06 68.20 20.11
CA MET A 793 49.29 67.58 20.58
C MET A 793 49.09 66.12 20.95
N LEU A 794 47.97 65.74 21.56
CA LEU A 794 47.64 64.34 21.86
C LEU A 794 47.48 63.52 20.57
N ARG A 795 46.86 64.06 19.51
CA ARG A 795 46.83 63.40 18.20
C ARG A 795 48.23 63.24 17.60
N VAL A 796 49.03 64.30 17.59
CA VAL A 796 50.42 64.25 17.09
C VAL A 796 51.32 63.34 17.93
N GLN A 797 51.07 63.18 19.23
CA GLN A 797 51.78 62.24 20.09
C GLN A 797 51.33 60.79 19.87
N GLN A 798 50.04 60.52 19.62
CA GLN A 798 49.59 59.19 19.23
C GLN A 798 50.18 58.80 17.86
N GLU A 799 49.97 59.64 16.84
CA GLU A 799 50.53 59.45 15.49
C GLU A 799 52.07 59.36 15.52
N GLY A 800 52.74 60.13 16.37
CA GLY A 800 54.18 60.03 16.59
C GLY A 800 54.58 58.68 17.19
N SER A 801 53.97 58.26 18.30
CA SER A 801 54.30 57.00 18.98
C SER A 801 53.95 55.75 18.16
N GLU A 802 52.94 55.82 17.30
CA GLU A 802 52.60 54.74 16.37
C GLU A 802 53.56 54.69 15.18
N ASN A 803 53.97 55.84 14.62
CA ASN A 803 55.01 55.87 13.57
C ASN A 803 56.39 55.45 14.11
N GLU A 804 56.76 55.83 15.34
CA GLU A 804 57.98 55.34 15.99
C GLU A 804 57.91 53.83 16.24
N ARG A 805 56.75 53.28 16.63
CA ARG A 805 56.54 51.82 16.71
C ARG A 805 56.65 51.14 15.36
N ILE A 806 56.05 51.70 14.31
CA ILE A 806 56.11 51.14 12.96
C ILE A 806 57.56 51.15 12.44
N ALA A 807 58.29 52.25 12.64
CA ALA A 807 59.70 52.35 12.29
C ALA A 807 60.59 51.38 13.09
N ALA A 808 60.33 51.20 14.39
CA ALA A 808 61.05 50.23 15.22
C ALA A 808 60.76 48.78 14.80
N LEU A 809 59.50 48.46 14.47
CA LEU A 809 59.12 47.15 13.95
C LEU A 809 59.68 46.88 12.55
N GLN A 810 59.76 47.90 11.68
CA GLN A 810 60.43 47.82 10.39
C GLN A 810 61.94 47.59 10.56
N GLY A 811 62.60 48.30 11.49
CA GLY A 811 64.01 48.07 11.83
C GLY A 811 64.27 46.65 12.34
N GLN A 812 63.43 46.13 13.24
CA GLN A 812 63.51 44.75 13.72
C GLN A 812 63.27 43.72 12.60
N LEU A 813 62.35 44.01 11.66
CA LEU A 813 62.09 43.16 10.50
C LEU A 813 63.28 43.14 9.53
N GLU A 814 63.89 44.30 9.25
CA GLU A 814 65.10 44.40 8.42
C GLU A 814 66.31 43.71 9.07
N GLU A 815 66.48 43.84 10.39
CA GLU A 815 67.56 43.18 11.14
C GLU A 815 67.38 41.66 11.18
N ALA A 816 66.15 41.18 11.38
CA ALA A 816 65.80 39.75 11.28
C ALA A 816 66.03 39.21 9.86
N HIS A 817 65.63 39.93 8.81
CA HIS A 817 65.90 39.54 7.42
C HIS A 817 67.40 39.50 7.11
N ARG A 818 68.18 40.44 7.65
CA ARG A 818 69.64 40.50 7.47
C ARG A 818 70.32 39.30 8.16
N SER A 819 69.98 39.03 9.41
CA SER A 819 70.47 37.87 10.16
C SER A 819 70.08 36.54 9.48
N ARG A 820 68.86 36.43 8.93
CA ARG A 820 68.44 35.24 8.16
C ARG A 820 69.28 35.09 6.88
N SER A 821 69.53 36.17 6.15
CA SER A 821 70.39 36.15 4.95
C SER A 821 71.84 35.76 5.28
N GLU A 822 72.37 36.21 6.41
CA GLU A 822 73.71 35.84 6.89
C GLU A 822 73.77 34.34 7.21
N LEU A 823 72.80 33.81 7.97
CA LEU A 823 72.67 32.38 8.26
C LEU A 823 72.48 31.51 6.99
N GLU A 824 71.69 31.96 6.02
CA GLU A 824 71.54 31.30 4.71
C GLU A 824 72.88 31.21 3.97
N THR A 825 73.70 32.28 3.99
CA THR A 825 75.03 32.25 3.36
C THR A 825 76.05 31.39 4.12
N GLU A 826 76.00 31.38 5.46
CA GLU A 826 76.87 30.53 6.28
C GLU A 826 76.55 29.05 6.06
N ASN A 827 75.27 28.69 6.00
CA ASN A 827 74.81 27.32 5.76
C ASN A 827 75.26 26.82 4.37
N ARG A 828 75.22 27.67 3.33
CA ARG A 828 75.78 27.35 2.00
C ARG A 828 77.29 27.08 2.06
N LEU A 829 78.07 27.95 2.73
CA LEU A 829 79.52 27.78 2.87
C LEU A 829 79.88 26.50 3.64
N ASN A 830 79.14 26.16 4.70
CA ASN A 830 79.34 24.92 5.44
C ASN A 830 78.97 23.68 4.61
N GLN A 831 77.95 23.78 3.74
CA GLN A 831 77.57 22.71 2.81
C GLN A 831 78.63 22.49 1.72
N GLU A 832 79.22 23.55 1.15
CA GLU A 832 80.38 23.50 0.26
C GLU A 832 81.60 22.86 0.96
N ARG A 833 81.85 23.23 2.22
CA ARG A 833 82.94 22.68 3.05
C ARG A 833 82.81 21.17 3.30
N ILE A 834 81.58 20.67 3.48
CA ILE A 834 81.32 19.23 3.55
C ILE A 834 81.66 18.53 2.23
N CYS A 835 81.32 19.12 1.08
CA CYS A 835 81.67 18.56 -0.22
C CYS A 835 83.20 18.51 -0.43
N GLU A 836 83.95 19.55 -0.03
CA GLU A 836 85.43 19.51 -0.03
C GLU A 836 85.98 18.36 0.82
N LEU A 837 85.47 18.18 2.04
CA LEU A 837 85.91 17.12 2.95
C LEU A 837 85.52 15.72 2.45
N GLN A 838 84.35 15.56 1.83
CA GLN A 838 83.95 14.30 1.18
C GLN A 838 84.85 13.96 0.00
N GLN A 839 85.19 14.93 -0.85
CA GLN A 839 86.13 14.74 -1.96
C GLN A 839 87.52 14.32 -1.45
N GLN A 840 88.03 14.98 -0.41
CA GLN A 840 89.32 14.63 0.21
C GLN A 840 89.31 13.23 0.84
N VAL A 841 88.21 12.83 1.48
CA VAL A 841 88.03 11.46 2.02
C VAL A 841 87.97 10.42 0.89
N GLU A 842 87.23 10.68 -0.18
CA GLU A 842 87.19 9.80 -1.35
C GLU A 842 88.57 9.66 -2.02
N ASP A 843 89.31 10.75 -2.21
CA ASP A 843 90.59 10.71 -2.90
C ASP A 843 91.69 10.07 -2.03
N LEU A 844 91.62 10.21 -0.71
CA LEU A 844 92.43 9.42 0.24
C LEU A 844 92.05 7.93 0.23
N GLN A 845 90.76 7.59 0.12
CA GLN A 845 90.32 6.18 -0.02
C GLN A 845 90.78 5.56 -1.34
N LYS A 846 90.68 6.29 -2.47
CA LYS A 846 91.21 5.87 -3.78
C LYS A 846 92.73 5.72 -3.74
N ALA A 847 93.45 6.62 -3.05
CA ALA A 847 94.89 6.49 -2.85
C ALA A 847 95.25 5.23 -2.03
N LEU A 848 94.51 4.92 -0.96
CA LEU A 848 94.67 3.67 -0.20
C LEU A 848 94.37 2.42 -1.04
N GLN A 849 93.36 2.45 -1.91
CA GLN A 849 93.02 1.32 -2.78
C GLN A 849 94.01 1.14 -3.94
N GLY A 850 94.59 2.23 -4.46
CA GLY A 850 95.62 2.19 -5.50
C GLY A 850 96.97 1.67 -5.02
N GLN A 851 97.29 1.82 -3.72
CA GLN A 851 98.48 1.23 -3.11
C GLN A 851 98.27 -0.25 -2.78
N GLY A 852 98.46 -1.11 -3.79
CA GLY A 852 98.40 -2.57 -3.64
C GLY A 852 99.24 -3.08 -2.46
N ALA A 853 98.61 -3.90 -1.61
CA ALA A 853 99.03 -4.17 -0.24
C ALA A 853 100.51 -4.61 -0.06
N LYS A 854 101.42 -3.66 0.26
CA LYS A 854 102.79 -3.98 0.72
C LYS A 854 103.61 -2.90 1.47
N THR A 855 102.99 -1.97 2.18
CA THR A 855 103.63 -1.25 3.32
C THR A 855 102.59 -0.66 4.28
N GLU A 856 102.88 -0.65 5.58
CA GLU A 856 102.04 0.03 6.58
C GLU A 856 102.34 1.55 6.62
N ASP A 857 101.86 2.31 5.63
CA ASP A 857 101.87 3.78 5.74
C ASP A 857 100.79 4.27 6.71
N SER A 858 101.10 4.13 8.00
CA SER A 858 100.25 4.56 9.11
C SER A 858 99.90 6.05 9.10
N ASN A 859 100.63 6.87 8.33
CA ASN A 859 100.44 8.32 8.26
C ASN A 859 99.26 8.68 7.35
N LEU A 860 99.12 8.00 6.19
CA LEU A 860 97.95 8.15 5.32
C LEU A 860 96.67 7.67 6.01
N LYS A 861 96.72 6.53 6.71
CA LYS A 861 95.56 6.00 7.43
C LYS A 861 95.09 6.94 8.55
N ARG A 862 96.02 7.43 9.39
CA ARG A 862 95.70 8.43 10.44
C ARG A 862 95.11 9.73 9.87
N LYS A 863 95.54 10.18 8.69
CA LYS A 863 94.94 11.35 8.02
C LYS A 863 93.52 11.09 7.54
N LEU A 864 93.27 9.91 6.96
CA LEU A 864 91.91 9.50 6.57
C LEU A 864 90.99 9.42 7.80
N ASP A 865 91.44 8.77 8.88
CA ASP A 865 90.70 8.67 10.13
C ASP A 865 90.39 10.07 10.71
N ALA A 866 91.36 10.99 10.72
CA ALA A 866 91.18 12.37 11.20
C ALA A 866 90.20 13.19 10.35
N HIS A 867 90.28 13.10 9.01
CA HIS A 867 89.32 13.77 8.13
C HIS A 867 87.91 13.13 8.22
N MET A 868 87.79 11.83 8.50
CA MET A 868 86.51 11.18 8.76
C MET A 868 85.85 11.63 10.08
N VAL A 869 86.64 11.96 11.10
CA VAL A 869 86.15 12.59 12.35
C VAL A 869 85.67 14.01 12.08
N GLN A 870 86.50 14.85 11.43
CA GLN A 870 86.11 16.22 11.07
C GLN A 870 84.85 16.27 10.18
N LEU A 871 84.69 15.29 9.28
CA LEU A 871 83.50 15.14 8.45
C LEU A 871 82.26 14.68 9.23
N HIS A 872 82.41 13.99 10.37
CA HIS A 872 81.30 13.73 11.30
C HIS A 872 80.95 14.97 12.11
N GLU A 873 81.94 15.63 12.72
CA GLU A 873 81.74 16.84 13.51
C GLU A 873 81.00 17.93 12.72
N ALA A 874 81.41 18.18 11.47
CA ALA A 874 80.73 19.12 10.56
C ALA A 874 79.31 18.69 10.17
N LYS A 875 79.02 17.37 10.10
CA LYS A 875 77.67 16.85 9.84
C LYS A 875 76.76 16.99 11.05
N ASP A 876 77.27 16.73 12.25
CA ASP A 876 76.53 16.85 13.51
C ASP A 876 76.21 18.33 13.83
N GLU A 877 77.11 19.27 13.51
CA GLU A 877 76.80 20.70 13.57
C GLU A 877 75.72 21.11 12.56
N ILE A 878 75.76 20.59 11.32
CA ILE A 878 74.70 20.85 10.34
C ILE A 878 73.38 20.18 10.71
N MET A 879 73.36 19.01 11.34
CA MET A 879 72.11 18.44 11.86
C MET A 879 71.50 19.34 12.95
N LYS A 880 72.29 19.78 13.93
CA LYS A 880 71.80 20.69 14.99
C LYS A 880 71.33 22.04 14.42
N LYS A 881 72.05 22.61 13.44
CA LYS A 881 71.61 23.82 12.73
C LYS A 881 70.36 23.58 11.87
N LYS A 882 70.11 22.36 11.38
CA LYS A 882 68.87 22.00 10.68
C LYS A 882 67.69 21.79 11.63
N GLU A 883 67.86 21.09 12.74
CA GLU A 883 66.84 20.99 13.79
C GLU A 883 66.40 22.39 14.24
N LEU A 884 67.35 23.29 14.50
CA LEU A 884 67.06 24.68 14.89
C LEU A 884 66.34 25.50 13.78
N ILE A 885 66.53 25.14 12.50
CA ILE A 885 65.81 25.76 11.38
C ILE A 885 64.41 25.15 11.25
N GLU A 886 64.24 23.83 11.38
CA GLU A 886 62.94 23.15 11.36
C GLU A 886 62.05 23.58 12.54
N ASP A 887 62.62 23.86 13.72
CA ASP A 887 61.92 24.43 14.89
C ASP A 887 61.43 25.87 14.64
N LEU A 888 62.17 26.69 13.88
CA LEU A 888 61.80 28.07 13.52
C LEU A 888 60.86 28.13 12.31
N GLN A 889 60.88 27.11 11.45
CA GLN A 889 60.06 27.02 10.25
C GLN A 889 58.53 27.09 10.48
N PRO A 890 57.91 26.48 11.52
CA PRO A 890 56.48 26.65 11.80
C PRO A 890 56.09 28.08 12.20
N GLU A 891 56.94 28.83 12.91
CA GLU A 891 56.66 30.24 13.23
C GLU A 891 56.72 31.12 11.97
N ILE A 892 57.71 30.88 11.09
CA ILE A 892 57.83 31.58 9.81
C ILE A 892 56.63 31.27 8.90
N VAL A 893 56.19 30.01 8.84
CA VAL A 893 54.99 29.61 8.07
C VAL A 893 53.71 30.21 8.66
N GLN A 894 53.55 30.26 9.99
CA GLN A 894 52.44 30.98 10.62
C GLN A 894 52.47 32.48 10.29
N SER A 895 53.64 33.10 10.30
CA SER A 895 53.78 34.53 9.97
C SER A 895 53.47 34.81 8.49
N SER A 896 53.89 33.93 7.57
CA SER A 896 53.53 33.98 6.15
C SER A 896 52.01 33.89 5.98
N LEU A 897 51.40 32.81 6.47
CA LEU A 897 49.95 32.59 6.36
C LEU A 897 49.13 33.75 6.92
N LYS A 898 49.58 34.33 8.04
CA LYS A 898 48.94 35.50 8.67
C LYS A 898 49.11 36.79 7.86
N THR A 899 50.22 36.92 7.13
CA THR A 899 50.44 38.02 6.18
C THR A 899 49.56 37.86 4.95
N ASP A 900 49.45 36.63 4.41
CA ASP A 900 48.56 36.29 3.30
C ASP A 900 47.08 36.47 3.66
N GLU A 901 46.65 36.07 4.86
CA GLU A 901 45.30 36.32 5.40
C GLU A 901 45.00 37.82 5.52
N LEU A 902 45.96 38.62 6.02
CA LEU A 902 45.80 40.07 6.13
C LEU A 902 45.76 40.75 4.74
N GLN A 903 46.55 40.27 3.79
CA GLN A 903 46.57 40.80 2.42
C GLN A 903 45.28 40.43 1.65
N ALA A 904 44.75 39.22 1.84
CA ALA A 904 43.44 38.82 1.32
C ALA A 904 42.29 39.59 1.99
N ALA A 905 42.38 39.85 3.30
CA ALA A 905 41.41 40.70 4.02
C ALA A 905 41.44 42.15 3.52
N LEU A 906 42.62 42.67 3.18
CA LEU A 906 42.79 44.02 2.60
C LEU A 906 42.19 44.08 1.18
N GLN A 907 42.52 43.13 0.30
CA GLN A 907 41.91 43.04 -1.04
C GLN A 907 40.38 42.94 -0.97
N LYS A 908 39.85 42.10 -0.07
CA LYS A 908 38.41 42.00 0.17
C LYS A 908 37.81 43.31 0.68
N LYS A 909 38.55 44.10 1.47
CA LYS A 909 38.11 45.44 1.89
C LYS A 909 38.12 46.46 0.75
N ASP A 910 39.08 46.40 -0.17
CA ASP A 910 39.09 47.22 -1.38
C ASP A 910 37.99 46.81 -2.37
N GLU A 911 37.56 45.54 -2.38
CA GLU A 911 36.40 45.06 -3.13
C GLU A 911 35.08 45.48 -2.46
N ASP A 912 34.92 45.29 -1.14
CA ASP A 912 33.79 45.82 -0.36
C ASP A 912 33.64 47.34 -0.56
N MET A 913 34.76 48.07 -0.57
CA MET A 913 34.80 49.52 -0.75
C MET A 913 34.43 49.94 -2.18
N ARG A 914 34.96 49.27 -3.22
CA ARG A 914 34.53 49.50 -4.61
C ARG A 914 33.05 49.15 -4.82
N ALA A 915 32.56 48.06 -4.23
CA ALA A 915 31.14 47.72 -4.24
C ALA A 915 30.28 48.73 -3.46
N MET A 916 30.81 49.38 -2.42
CA MET A 916 30.16 50.50 -1.73
C MET A 916 30.13 51.76 -2.61
N GLU A 917 31.23 52.09 -3.30
CA GLU A 917 31.29 53.20 -4.25
C GLU A 917 30.35 53.00 -5.45
N GLU A 918 30.21 51.79 -5.99
CA GLU A 918 29.23 51.49 -7.03
C GLU A 918 27.79 51.63 -6.53
N ARG A 919 27.49 51.17 -5.31
CA ARG A 919 26.18 51.43 -4.68
C ARG A 919 25.96 52.94 -4.48
N TYR A 920 26.98 53.69 -4.07
CA TYR A 920 26.88 55.15 -3.93
C TYR A 920 26.70 55.85 -5.28
N LYS A 921 27.36 55.39 -6.35
CA LYS A 921 27.10 55.83 -7.73
C LYS A 921 25.67 55.52 -8.13
N MET A 922 25.16 54.31 -7.90
CA MET A 922 23.76 53.95 -8.17
C MET A 922 22.76 54.81 -7.38
N TYR A 923 23.06 55.18 -6.13
CA TYR A 923 22.20 56.08 -5.35
C TYR A 923 22.28 57.54 -5.85
N LEU A 924 23.47 58.04 -6.20
CA LEU A 924 23.64 59.35 -6.85
C LEU A 924 22.99 59.40 -8.24
N GLU A 925 22.97 58.29 -8.98
CA GLU A 925 22.35 58.17 -10.29
C GLU A 925 20.83 58.03 -10.19
N LYS A 926 20.31 57.29 -9.21
CA LYS A 926 18.89 57.34 -8.82
C LYS A 926 18.47 58.76 -8.43
N ALA A 927 19.27 59.46 -7.62
CA ALA A 927 19.00 60.86 -7.25
C ALA A 927 19.01 61.80 -8.47
N ARG A 928 19.99 61.66 -9.38
CA ARG A 928 20.02 62.40 -10.66
C ARG A 928 18.83 62.07 -11.55
N ASN A 929 18.36 60.83 -11.57
CA ASN A 929 17.20 60.43 -12.36
C ASN A 929 15.88 60.92 -11.74
N VAL A 930 15.77 61.00 -10.42
CA VAL A 930 14.65 61.71 -9.73
C VAL A 930 14.67 63.21 -10.04
N ILE A 931 15.85 63.84 -10.09
CA ILE A 931 15.99 65.26 -10.48
C ILE A 931 15.61 65.46 -11.96
N ARG A 932 16.02 64.55 -12.86
CA ARG A 932 15.58 64.57 -14.28
C ARG A 932 14.08 64.36 -14.44
N ALA A 933 13.44 63.55 -13.58
CA ALA A 933 12.00 63.29 -13.61
C ALA A 933 11.15 64.49 -13.14
N LEU A 934 11.77 65.60 -12.71
CA LEU A 934 11.10 66.83 -12.30
C LEU A 934 11.16 67.96 -13.35
N ASP A 935 11.78 67.75 -14.52
CA ASP A 935 11.71 68.69 -15.64
C ASP A 935 10.42 68.44 -16.48
N PRO A 936 9.49 69.41 -16.63
CA PRO A 936 8.17 69.17 -17.23
C PRO A 936 8.13 68.87 -18.74
N LYS A 937 9.27 68.62 -19.40
CA LYS A 937 9.36 68.44 -20.86
C LYS A 937 10.19 67.21 -21.23
N LEU A 938 9.54 66.26 -21.91
CA LEU A 938 10.00 64.93 -22.37
C LEU A 938 9.86 63.81 -21.32
N ASN A 939 8.78 63.03 -21.42
CA ASN A 939 8.61 61.78 -20.66
C ASN A 939 7.81 60.74 -21.50
N PRO A 940 8.36 59.54 -21.81
CA PRO A 940 7.74 58.56 -22.70
C PRO A 940 6.62 57.69 -22.07
N ALA A 941 6.13 58.02 -20.87
CA ALA A 941 5.12 57.25 -20.12
C ALA A 941 3.72 57.10 -20.80
N SER A 942 3.52 57.64 -22.01
CA SER A 942 2.21 57.60 -22.70
C SER A 942 1.86 56.25 -23.34
N ALA A 943 2.85 55.38 -23.61
CA ALA A 943 2.61 54.14 -24.37
C ALA A 943 1.98 53.01 -23.53
N GLU A 944 2.56 52.70 -22.38
CA GLU A 944 2.09 51.61 -21.52
C GLU A 944 0.70 51.91 -20.91
N ILE A 945 0.45 53.15 -20.50
CA ILE A 945 -0.86 53.58 -19.98
C ILE A 945 -1.96 53.41 -21.04
N GLN A 946 -1.64 53.63 -22.32
CA GLN A 946 -2.60 53.42 -23.42
C GLN A 946 -2.82 51.93 -23.72
N SER A 947 -1.76 51.11 -23.63
CA SER A 947 -1.86 49.64 -23.74
C SER A 947 -2.76 49.04 -22.66
N LEU A 948 -2.54 49.42 -21.39
CA LEU A 948 -3.33 48.95 -20.26
C LEU A 948 -4.80 49.37 -20.35
N LYS A 949 -5.09 50.61 -20.79
CA LYS A 949 -6.48 51.06 -21.04
C LYS A 949 -7.19 50.26 -22.12
N ASN A 950 -6.50 49.89 -23.20
CA ASN A 950 -7.09 49.08 -24.27
C ASN A 950 -7.43 47.66 -23.76
N GLN A 951 -6.52 47.02 -23.03
CA GLN A 951 -6.76 45.69 -22.43
C GLN A 951 -7.94 45.70 -21.44
N LEU A 952 -8.10 46.80 -20.67
CA LEU A 952 -9.19 46.94 -19.70
C LEU A 952 -10.56 47.05 -20.39
N MET A 953 -10.69 47.89 -21.43
CA MET A 953 -11.91 47.96 -22.26
C MET A 953 -12.26 46.62 -22.93
N GLU A 954 -11.25 45.86 -23.37
CA GLU A 954 -11.49 44.56 -24.02
C GLU A 954 -11.98 43.49 -23.01
N ARG A 955 -11.52 43.56 -21.74
CA ARG A 955 -12.04 42.74 -20.64
C ARG A 955 -13.48 43.11 -20.29
N GLU A 956 -13.78 44.40 -20.12
CA GLU A 956 -15.14 44.90 -19.83
C GLU A 956 -16.15 44.48 -20.92
N LYS A 957 -15.78 44.64 -22.19
CA LYS A 957 -16.61 44.24 -23.33
C LYS A 957 -16.90 42.73 -23.35
N ARG A 958 -15.96 41.90 -22.89
CA ARG A 958 -16.13 40.44 -22.80
C ARG A 958 -17.02 40.03 -21.63
N ILE A 959 -16.93 40.73 -20.49
CA ILE A 959 -17.86 40.56 -19.35
C ILE A 959 -19.31 40.85 -19.79
N LEU A 960 -19.56 42.01 -20.40
CA LEU A 960 -20.87 42.41 -20.94
C LEU A 960 -21.46 41.44 -21.99
N THR A 961 -20.62 40.62 -22.61
CA THR A 961 -21.06 39.59 -23.56
C THR A 961 -21.51 38.33 -22.79
N LEU A 962 -20.69 37.85 -21.86
CA LEU A 962 -20.99 36.69 -21.01
C LEU A 962 -22.21 36.92 -20.10
N GLU A 963 -22.42 38.14 -19.62
CA GLU A 963 -23.61 38.50 -18.83
C GLU A 963 -24.90 38.33 -19.64
N ARG A 964 -24.92 38.75 -20.91
CA ARG A 964 -26.06 38.55 -21.82
C ARG A 964 -26.28 37.08 -22.17
N GLU A 965 -25.22 36.31 -22.36
CA GLU A 965 -25.32 34.87 -22.61
C GLU A 965 -25.91 34.13 -21.39
N CYS A 966 -25.51 34.53 -20.17
CA CYS A 966 -26.10 34.03 -18.92
C CYS A 966 -27.59 34.42 -18.77
N GLU A 967 -27.96 35.64 -19.17
CA GLU A 967 -29.35 36.11 -19.13
C GLU A 967 -30.24 35.38 -20.15
N GLN A 968 -29.73 35.12 -21.37
CA GLN A 968 -30.39 34.25 -22.36
C GLN A 968 -30.45 32.77 -21.97
N ALA A 969 -29.49 32.27 -21.17
CA ALA A 969 -29.55 30.92 -20.62
C ALA A 969 -30.69 30.80 -19.59
N LYS A 970 -30.81 31.77 -18.68
CA LYS A 970 -31.91 31.83 -17.67
C LYS A 970 -33.29 31.93 -18.33
N LEU A 971 -33.41 32.68 -19.42
CA LEU A 971 -34.67 32.76 -20.18
C LEU A 971 -35.05 31.41 -20.80
N ARG A 972 -34.10 30.69 -21.40
CA ARG A 972 -34.35 29.33 -21.95
C ARG A 972 -34.69 28.32 -20.85
N GLU A 973 -34.00 28.36 -19.71
CA GLU A 973 -34.31 27.52 -18.55
C GLU A 973 -35.73 27.80 -18.00
N TYR A 974 -36.20 29.04 -18.09
CA TYR A 974 -37.57 29.43 -17.72
C TYR A 974 -38.60 28.94 -18.77
N GLU A 975 -38.30 29.05 -20.07
CA GLU A 975 -39.13 28.48 -21.13
C GLU A 975 -39.24 26.95 -21.02
N GLU A 976 -38.14 26.24 -20.76
CA GLU A 976 -38.16 24.78 -20.53
C GLU A 976 -39.00 24.41 -19.31
N LYS A 977 -38.89 25.15 -18.19
CA LYS A 977 -39.74 24.93 -17.01
C LYS A 977 -41.23 25.19 -17.31
N LEU A 978 -41.55 26.19 -18.14
CA LEU A 978 -42.92 26.42 -18.61
C LEU A 978 -43.41 25.30 -19.54
N VAL A 979 -42.56 24.80 -20.46
CA VAL A 979 -42.88 23.68 -21.36
C VAL A 979 -43.10 22.39 -20.58
N VAL A 980 -42.25 22.07 -19.62
CA VAL A 980 -42.39 20.90 -18.72
C VAL A 980 -43.66 21.02 -17.87
N THR A 981 -43.95 22.20 -17.32
CA THR A 981 -45.19 22.45 -16.55
C THR A 981 -46.43 22.32 -17.45
N ALA A 982 -46.38 22.82 -18.68
CA ALA A 982 -47.45 22.67 -19.66
C ALA A 982 -47.65 21.20 -20.06
N TRP A 983 -46.57 20.43 -20.27
CA TRP A 983 -46.62 18.99 -20.54
C TRP A 983 -47.18 18.20 -19.36
N TYR A 984 -46.76 18.50 -18.13
CA TYR A 984 -47.29 17.90 -16.92
C TYR A 984 -48.80 18.13 -16.80
N ASN A 985 -49.24 19.39 -16.94
CA ASN A 985 -50.67 19.75 -16.92
C ASN A 985 -51.45 19.10 -18.08
N LYS A 986 -50.85 18.95 -19.26
CA LYS A 986 -51.45 18.25 -20.41
C LYS A 986 -51.61 16.75 -20.10
N SER A 987 -50.61 16.11 -19.53
CA SER A 987 -50.63 14.70 -19.13
C SER A 987 -51.62 14.43 -18.00
N VAL A 988 -51.70 15.30 -16.99
CA VAL A 988 -52.73 15.24 -15.93
C VAL A 988 -54.13 15.44 -16.52
N SER A 989 -54.29 16.33 -17.52
CA SER A 989 -55.57 16.47 -18.24
C SER A 989 -55.92 15.23 -19.06
N PHE A 990 -54.96 14.58 -19.73
CA PHE A 990 -55.19 13.32 -20.43
C PHE A 990 -55.48 12.17 -19.46
N GLN A 991 -54.83 12.12 -18.29
CA GLN A 991 -55.16 11.16 -17.23
C GLN A 991 -56.58 11.40 -16.69
N LYS A 992 -57.00 12.65 -16.44
CA LYS A 992 -58.39 12.97 -16.09
C LYS A 992 -59.37 12.49 -17.15
N LEU A 993 -59.18 12.84 -18.42
CA LEU A 993 -60.05 12.39 -19.52
C LEU A 993 -60.07 10.85 -19.65
N ALA A 994 -58.93 10.18 -19.42
CA ALA A 994 -58.84 8.72 -19.41
C ALA A 994 -59.42 8.06 -18.14
N VAL A 995 -59.65 8.81 -17.06
CA VAL A 995 -60.36 8.36 -15.85
C VAL A 995 -61.85 8.64 -15.98
N GLU A 996 -62.24 9.82 -16.45
CA GLU A 996 -63.63 10.19 -16.78
C GLU A 996 -64.22 9.22 -17.81
N SER A 997 -63.48 8.90 -18.88
CA SER A 997 -63.88 7.88 -19.87
C SER A 997 -64.02 6.46 -19.29
N ARG A 998 -63.32 6.13 -18.20
CA ARG A 998 -63.46 4.85 -17.47
C ARG A 998 -64.56 4.87 -16.41
N LEU A 999 -64.96 6.05 -15.93
CA LEU A 999 -66.09 6.23 -15.01
C LEU A 999 -67.44 6.34 -15.74
N SER A 1000 -67.48 7.03 -16.89
CA SER A 1000 -68.68 7.11 -17.73
C SER A 1000 -69.08 5.75 -18.33
N GLY A 1001 -68.12 4.85 -18.51
CA GLY A 1001 -68.34 3.49 -19.01
C GLY A 1001 -69.06 2.52 -18.05
N ARG A 1002 -69.61 2.99 -16.92
CA ARG A 1002 -70.30 2.13 -15.92
C ARG A 1002 -71.68 2.59 -15.46
N VAL A 1003 -72.27 3.66 -16.03
CA VAL A 1003 -73.62 4.12 -15.65
C VAL A 1003 -74.48 4.46 -16.88
N ALA A 1004 -74.88 3.43 -17.65
CA ALA A 1004 -75.91 3.53 -18.69
C ALA A 1004 -76.48 2.15 -19.11
N ASN A 1005 -77.34 1.54 -18.28
CA ASN A 1005 -78.25 0.48 -18.74
C ASN A 1005 -79.61 1.13 -19.09
N GLY A 1006 -79.99 1.13 -20.37
CA GLY A 1006 -81.25 1.74 -20.80
C GLY A 1006 -81.53 1.70 -22.31
N SER A 1007 -82.20 0.64 -22.75
CA SER A 1007 -83.04 0.50 -23.98
C SER A 1007 -82.48 0.82 -25.39
N ASP A 1008 -82.65 -0.20 -26.24
CA ASP A 1008 -83.05 -0.17 -27.66
C ASP A 1008 -82.11 0.28 -28.82
N SER A 1009 -81.65 -0.77 -29.53
CA SER A 1009 -81.70 -0.93 -31.00
C SER A 1009 -80.65 -0.22 -31.90
N GLY A 1010 -80.19 -0.95 -32.93
CA GLY A 1010 -79.49 -0.38 -34.10
C GLY A 1010 -78.02 -0.79 -34.29
N THR A 1011 -77.77 -1.96 -34.90
CA THR A 1011 -76.51 -2.32 -35.56
C THR A 1011 -76.42 -1.70 -36.99
N PRO A 1012 -75.26 -1.71 -37.69
CA PRO A 1012 -73.86 -1.85 -37.24
C PRO A 1012 -72.91 -0.78 -37.87
N THR A 1013 -71.64 -0.74 -37.43
CA THR A 1013 -70.41 -0.88 -38.26
C THR A 1013 -69.17 -0.39 -37.51
N GLY A 1014 -68.12 -1.21 -37.48
CA GLY A 1014 -66.81 -0.82 -36.95
C GLY A 1014 -65.91 -0.27 -38.07
N GLN A 1015 -65.22 0.85 -37.83
CA GLN A 1015 -64.12 1.32 -38.67
C GLN A 1015 -62.81 1.26 -37.90
N SER A 1016 -61.76 0.70 -38.52
CA SER A 1016 -60.50 0.43 -37.84
C SER A 1016 -59.61 1.67 -37.68
N PHE A 1017 -58.64 1.55 -36.77
CA PHE A 1017 -57.68 2.58 -36.36
C PHE A 1017 -57.03 3.35 -37.54
N LEU A 1018 -56.73 2.65 -38.65
CA LEU A 1018 -56.09 3.20 -39.85
C LEU A 1018 -56.89 4.33 -40.53
N ALA A 1019 -58.23 4.37 -40.37
CA ALA A 1019 -59.05 5.42 -40.95
C ALA A 1019 -58.75 6.81 -40.34
N ARG A 1020 -58.47 6.87 -39.03
CA ARG A 1020 -58.21 8.15 -38.33
C ARG A 1020 -56.84 8.74 -38.67
N GLN A 1021 -55.84 7.89 -38.93
CA GLN A 1021 -54.46 8.34 -39.18
C GLN A 1021 -54.32 9.13 -40.49
N ARG A 1022 -55.21 8.94 -41.47
CA ARG A 1022 -55.19 9.64 -42.77
C ARG A 1022 -55.75 11.07 -42.75
N GLN A 1023 -56.45 11.50 -41.68
CA GLN A 1023 -56.95 12.88 -41.58
C GLN A 1023 -55.91 13.86 -41.02
N VAL A 1024 -54.98 13.39 -40.18
CA VAL A 1024 -53.98 14.24 -39.51
C VAL A 1024 -52.93 14.78 -40.49
N THR A 1025 -52.58 14.03 -41.54
CA THR A 1025 -51.52 14.41 -42.50
C THR A 1025 -51.88 15.55 -43.45
N ASN A 1026 -53.16 15.79 -43.75
CA ASN A 1026 -53.57 16.86 -44.66
C ASN A 1026 -53.48 18.28 -44.04
N SER A 1027 -53.45 18.39 -42.71
CA SER A 1027 -53.45 19.69 -42.01
C SER A 1027 -52.10 20.44 -42.03
N ARG A 1028 -51.04 19.85 -42.60
CA ARG A 1028 -49.69 20.45 -42.69
C ARG A 1028 -49.37 21.18 -44.01
N ARG A 1029 -50.35 21.35 -44.92
CA ARG A 1029 -50.12 21.94 -46.26
C ARG A 1029 -50.60 23.38 -46.48
N ALA A 1030 -51.06 24.07 -45.44
CA ALA A 1030 -51.62 25.42 -45.55
C ALA A 1030 -51.02 26.40 -44.51
N LEU A 1031 -49.80 26.88 -44.74
CA LEU A 1031 -49.26 28.12 -44.16
C LEU A 1031 -48.00 28.55 -44.94
N SER A 1032 -48.16 29.52 -45.84
CA SER A 1032 -47.05 30.12 -46.59
C SER A 1032 -46.57 31.41 -45.91
N MET A 1033 -45.28 31.52 -45.59
CA MET A 1033 -44.66 32.78 -45.18
C MET A 1033 -43.59 33.21 -46.20
N ILE A 1034 -43.52 34.52 -46.44
CA ILE A 1034 -42.77 35.13 -47.52
C ILE A 1034 -41.36 35.49 -47.03
N VAL A 1035 -40.34 35.18 -47.84
CA VAL A 1035 -38.94 35.53 -47.59
C VAL A 1035 -38.58 36.83 -48.33
N PRO A 1036 -38.15 37.89 -47.63
CA PRO A 1036 -37.35 38.96 -48.22
C PRO A 1036 -35.87 38.56 -48.18
N ALA A 1037 -35.17 38.68 -49.31
CA ALA A 1037 -33.72 38.55 -49.37
C ALA A 1037 -33.08 39.94 -49.57
N THR A 1038 -31.89 40.18 -49.00
CA THR A 1038 -30.82 40.94 -49.67
C THR A 1038 -29.47 40.85 -48.95
N THR A 1039 -28.43 40.58 -49.75
CA THR A 1039 -27.05 41.10 -49.68
C THR A 1039 -26.20 41.01 -48.42
N SER A 1040 -25.08 40.32 -48.59
CA SER A 1040 -23.81 40.42 -47.87
C SER A 1040 -23.33 41.85 -47.55
N LYS A 1041 -22.72 41.99 -46.36
CA LYS A 1041 -21.33 42.42 -46.25
C LYS A 1041 -20.67 41.80 -45.03
#